data_AF-A0A2E0V4P9-F1
#
_entry.id   AF-A0A2E0V4P9-F1
#
_cell.length_a   1.000
_cell.length_b   1.000
_cell.length_c   1.000
_cell.angle_alpha   90.00
_cell.angle_beta   90.00
_cell.angle_gamma   90.00
#
_symmetry.space_group_name_H-M   'P 1'
#
loop_
_entity.id
_entity.type
_entity.pdbx_description
1 polymer ?
#
loop_
_entity_poly.entity_id
_entity_poly.type
_entity_poly.pdbx_seq_one_letter_code
_entity_poly.pdbx_strand_id
1 'polypeptide(L)'
;MSCPRRSTTELDVREYKKDGAVRGHVLGAAEEINLQLEDHLLNLQTMSGSRFVGRYAQKVRTWEKTLNLVVETLEVWYNVQRKWMYLESIFIGSEDIRMQLPEEAKKFDKINKEFKTIMKTTHESPVVVRAATQKEFDALTAMGDRLDKCQKSLTDYLDTKRNAFSRFYFISDDELLSVLGSSDPTSIQVHMLKLFDNVKELKFGSGASKIQGMVSSEKEGFDLCVKDITPPEKGASPVDGPVEEWMTLVEQAMKDSLKVISKTGIFNYASSPRSEWILDADVLGMVTLAGQCSASSTVPSRRRRDSCPSHDDVDGLFFEFEAIRTASSDRDASSALGARPRRPGRRRRAPHTPTSARGAVVTIANAGSLVWWTWEVEDAFRAVKEGDKHAMKTLEARLTKQLNELVAMVRQDLNKINRKKVNTLLIIDVHSRDIVDSFIRESILNAKEFAWESQLRFYWDRDVDDCVIKQCTGFFRYGYEYMGLNGRLVITPLTDRCYMTITQALTFKLGGSPAGPAGTGKTETVKDLAKSLALPCFVINCGEGLDYKAMGSIFSGLVQVGAWGCFDEFNRINIEVLSVVSAQLRSIQNALIYDNPTCDIGNGDISVKRVAGFATCGFFITMNPGYAGRTELPDNLKALFRPVTMIVPDLQMICEIMLFSEGFEGAKVLARKMTVLYKLSKEQLSKQYHYDFGLRSLKSVLVMAGGLKRQYSDLREDIVLMRVLRDSNMPKYVFEDVPLFKGLIKDLFPGLDAPRVGYEDLKIEVAAHLTANGYKCSDDAVHREQCDKVIQMYETMIVRRARGVP
;
A
#
# COMPACT_ATOMS: atom_id res chain seq x y z
N MET A 1 -55.49 19.87 25.62
CA MET A 1 -55.39 19.12 24.35
C MET A 1 -56.61 19.40 23.49
N SER A 2 -56.43 20.17 22.43
CA SER A 2 -57.41 20.40 21.37
C SER A 2 -57.82 19.06 20.74
N CYS A 3 -59.01 18.98 20.15
CA CYS A 3 -59.49 17.82 19.39
C CYS A 3 -58.43 17.33 18.37
N PRO A 4 -58.26 16.02 18.11
CA PRO A 4 -57.35 15.49 17.07
C PRO A 4 -57.54 16.14 15.68
N ARG A 5 -58.75 16.67 15.42
CA ARG A 5 -59.08 17.40 14.20
C ARG A 5 -58.47 18.82 14.11
N ARG A 6 -57.84 19.35 15.17
CA ARG A 6 -57.30 20.72 15.29
C ARG A 6 -55.77 20.78 15.55
N SER A 7 -55.02 19.69 15.37
CA SER A 7 -53.55 19.75 15.41
C SER A 7 -53.04 20.48 14.15
N THR A 8 -52.12 21.43 14.31
CA THR A 8 -51.54 22.27 13.24
C THR A 8 -50.05 21.98 13.01
N THR A 9 -49.48 20.99 13.72
CA THR A 9 -48.09 20.59 13.53
C THR A 9 -47.95 19.87 12.19
N GLU A 10 -47.11 20.42 11.33
CA GLU A 10 -46.87 19.94 9.96
C GLU A 10 -45.49 19.30 9.85
N LEU A 11 -45.39 18.26 9.03
CA LEU A 11 -44.13 17.65 8.62
C LEU A 11 -43.43 18.58 7.63
N ASP A 12 -42.14 18.80 7.83
CA ASP A 12 -41.29 19.47 6.85
C ASP A 12 -41.09 18.54 5.65
N VAL A 13 -41.76 18.81 4.53
CA VAL A 13 -41.64 18.05 3.28
C VAL A 13 -40.85 18.87 2.27
N ARG A 14 -39.70 18.36 1.83
CA ARG A 14 -38.78 19.05 0.92
C ARG A 14 -38.66 18.32 -0.42
N GLU A 15 -38.32 19.08 -1.47
CA GLU A 15 -37.93 18.50 -2.75
C GLU A 15 -36.59 17.75 -2.62
N TYR A 16 -36.57 16.49 -3.03
CA TYR A 16 -35.34 15.72 -3.17
C TYR A 16 -34.76 15.91 -4.56
N LYS A 17 -33.59 16.55 -4.63
CA LYS A 17 -32.84 16.78 -5.87
C LYS A 17 -31.54 15.98 -5.84
N LYS A 18 -31.24 15.30 -6.94
CA LYS A 18 -29.98 14.59 -7.16
C LYS A 18 -29.56 14.76 -8.62
N ASP A 19 -28.31 15.12 -8.84
CA ASP A 19 -27.72 15.44 -10.16
C ASP A 19 -28.48 16.54 -10.93
N GLY A 20 -28.97 17.55 -10.20
CA GLY A 20 -29.74 18.66 -10.77
C GLY A 20 -31.19 18.33 -11.14
N ALA A 21 -31.61 17.07 -11.04
CA ALA A 21 -32.99 16.64 -11.33
C ALA A 21 -33.82 16.47 -10.03
N VAL A 22 -35.08 16.89 -10.08
CA VAL A 22 -36.06 16.63 -9.00
C VAL A 22 -36.48 15.17 -9.07
N ARG A 23 -36.13 14.40 -8.04
CA ARG A 23 -36.40 12.95 -7.95
C ARG A 23 -37.68 12.64 -7.18
N GLY A 24 -38.15 13.55 -6.32
CA GLY A 24 -39.40 13.40 -5.56
C GLY A 24 -39.48 14.35 -4.37
N HIS A 25 -40.29 13.98 -3.37
CA HIS A 25 -40.37 14.67 -2.09
C HIS A 25 -39.87 13.74 -0.97
N VAL A 26 -39.25 14.31 0.06
CA VAL A 26 -38.75 13.61 1.25
C VAL A 26 -39.06 14.42 2.51
N LEU A 27 -39.10 13.77 3.66
CA LEU A 27 -39.17 14.43 4.95
C LEU A 27 -37.82 15.11 5.27
N GLY A 28 -37.89 16.36 5.71
CA GLY A 28 -36.79 17.11 6.32
C GLY A 28 -36.51 16.66 7.75
N ALA A 29 -35.71 17.43 8.48
CA ALA A 29 -35.37 17.13 9.86
C ALA A 29 -36.60 17.33 10.77
N ALA A 30 -36.89 16.36 11.64
CA ALA A 30 -38.01 16.38 12.58
C ALA A 30 -37.56 16.47 14.05
N GLU A 31 -36.39 17.06 14.34
CA GLU A 31 -35.86 17.18 15.71
C GLU A 31 -36.86 17.88 16.64
N GLU A 32 -37.45 19.00 16.20
CA GLU A 32 -38.44 19.74 16.97
C GLU A 32 -39.74 18.95 17.18
N ILE A 33 -40.18 18.18 16.18
CA ILE A 33 -41.38 17.34 16.27
C ILE A 33 -41.15 16.18 17.24
N ASN A 34 -39.97 15.55 17.19
CA ASN A 34 -39.61 14.46 18.10
C ASN A 34 -39.54 14.95 19.55
N LEU A 35 -38.93 16.11 19.80
CA LEU A 35 -38.91 16.73 21.13
C LEU A 35 -40.34 17.03 21.64
N GLN A 36 -41.20 17.59 20.79
CA GLN A 36 -42.60 17.83 21.15
C GLN A 36 -43.38 16.54 21.45
N LEU A 37 -43.13 15.47 20.70
CA LEU A 37 -43.76 14.16 20.91
C LEU A 37 -43.32 13.54 22.24
N GLU A 38 -42.03 13.59 22.57
CA GLU A 38 -41.48 13.12 23.86
C GLU A 38 -42.11 13.88 25.04
N ASP A 39 -42.16 15.22 24.96
CA ASP A 39 -42.79 16.07 25.98
C ASP A 39 -44.29 15.76 26.13
N HIS A 40 -45.01 15.58 25.02
CA HIS A 40 -46.44 15.26 25.05
C HIS A 40 -46.73 13.87 25.61
N LEU A 41 -45.89 12.88 25.33
CA LEU A 41 -45.99 11.54 25.92
C LEU A 41 -45.69 11.55 27.43
N LEU A 42 -44.67 12.27 27.88
CA LEU A 42 -44.35 12.44 29.31
C LEU A 42 -45.51 13.12 30.06
N ASN A 43 -46.11 14.14 29.45
CA ASN A 43 -47.28 14.82 30.00
C ASN A 43 -48.49 13.87 30.11
N LEU A 44 -48.74 13.03 29.11
CA LEU A 44 -49.82 12.03 29.16
C LEU A 44 -49.59 10.98 30.23
N GLN A 45 -48.36 10.50 30.41
CA GLN A 45 -48.00 9.57 31.50
C GLN A 45 -48.25 10.21 32.88
N THR A 46 -47.84 11.47 33.05
CA THR A 46 -48.09 12.24 34.29
C THR A 46 -49.59 12.42 34.56
N MET A 47 -50.38 12.70 33.51
CA MET A 47 -51.84 12.80 33.61
C MET A 47 -52.50 11.46 33.92
N SER A 48 -51.96 10.36 33.41
CA SER A 48 -52.43 8.99 33.66
C SER A 48 -52.27 8.59 35.14
N GLY A 49 -51.17 9.02 35.78
CA GLY A 49 -50.91 8.80 37.21
C GLY A 49 -51.69 9.72 38.16
N SER A 50 -52.45 10.70 37.66
CA SER A 50 -53.19 11.65 38.49
C SER A 50 -54.49 11.06 39.06
N ARG A 51 -54.76 11.32 40.34
CA ARG A 51 -56.02 10.94 41.01
C ARG A 51 -57.30 11.48 40.35
N PHE A 52 -57.17 12.50 39.50
CA PHE A 52 -58.28 13.16 38.81
C PHE A 52 -58.49 12.66 37.37
N VAL A 53 -57.73 11.66 36.91
CA VAL A 53 -57.78 11.16 35.53
C VAL A 53 -59.13 10.55 35.15
N GLY A 54 -59.96 10.12 36.12
CA GLY A 54 -61.18 9.34 35.90
C GLY A 54 -62.13 9.88 34.81
N ARG A 55 -62.30 11.21 34.68
CA ARG A 55 -63.16 11.83 33.65
C ARG A 55 -62.50 11.92 32.26
N TYR A 56 -61.17 11.82 32.19
CA TYR A 56 -60.37 11.98 30.96
C TYR A 56 -59.60 10.72 30.56
N ALA A 57 -59.67 9.64 31.35
CA ALA A 57 -58.88 8.42 31.16
C ALA A 57 -58.97 7.86 29.74
N GLN A 58 -60.18 7.81 29.16
CA GLN A 58 -60.36 7.35 27.79
C GLN A 58 -59.70 8.26 26.75
N LYS A 59 -59.70 9.58 26.97
CA LYS A 59 -59.05 10.54 26.09
C LYS A 59 -57.53 10.46 26.20
N VAL A 60 -57.01 10.32 27.42
CA VAL A 60 -55.56 10.15 27.68
C VAL A 60 -55.06 8.88 26.97
N ARG A 61 -55.74 7.74 27.15
CA ARG A 61 -55.40 6.48 26.46
C ARG A 61 -55.45 6.59 24.94
N THR A 62 -56.44 7.30 24.40
CA THR A 62 -56.57 7.50 22.94
C THR A 62 -55.41 8.32 22.40
N TRP A 63 -55.04 9.40 23.09
CA TRP A 63 -53.91 10.24 22.71
C TRP A 63 -52.58 9.52 22.87
N GLU A 64 -52.39 8.78 23.95
CA GLU A 64 -51.19 7.96 24.17
C GLU A 64 -51.02 6.94 23.04
N LYS A 65 -52.09 6.22 22.67
CA LYS A 65 -52.05 5.30 21.52
C LYS A 65 -51.74 6.03 20.20
N THR A 66 -52.32 7.21 19.99
CA THR A 66 -52.14 7.99 18.76
C THR A 66 -50.70 8.53 18.65
N LEU A 67 -50.15 9.09 19.72
CA LEU A 67 -48.79 9.65 19.72
C LEU A 67 -47.72 8.56 19.62
N ASN A 68 -47.90 7.41 20.29
CA ASN A 68 -46.99 6.27 20.12
C ASN A 68 -46.98 5.78 18.66
N LEU A 69 -48.16 5.66 18.03
CA LEU A 69 -48.24 5.32 16.60
C LEU A 69 -47.53 6.34 15.71
N VAL A 70 -47.63 7.65 16.02
CA VAL A 70 -46.91 8.70 15.29
C VAL A 70 -45.40 8.52 15.41
N VAL A 71 -44.89 8.28 16.61
CA VAL A 71 -43.45 8.04 16.86
C VAL A 71 -42.95 6.84 16.06
N GLU A 72 -43.62 5.69 16.20
CA GLU A 72 -43.27 4.46 15.48
C GLU A 72 -43.33 4.67 13.95
N THR A 73 -44.36 5.37 13.46
CA THR A 73 -44.49 5.66 12.02
C THR A 73 -43.37 6.54 11.52
N LEU A 74 -42.99 7.60 12.24
CA LEU A 74 -41.89 8.48 11.83
C LEU A 74 -40.56 7.74 11.81
N GLU A 75 -40.28 6.91 12.82
CA GLU A 75 -39.07 6.10 12.86
C GLU A 75 -38.95 5.17 11.65
N VAL A 76 -40.02 4.41 11.35
CA VAL A 76 -40.08 3.55 10.17
C VAL A 76 -40.00 4.37 8.88
N TRP A 77 -40.64 5.53 8.80
CA TRP A 77 -40.60 6.40 7.63
C TRP A 77 -39.18 6.89 7.32
N TYR A 78 -38.45 7.38 8.34
CA TYR A 78 -37.06 7.79 8.16
C TYR A 78 -36.15 6.62 7.77
N ASN A 79 -36.40 5.43 8.32
CA ASN A 79 -35.70 4.21 7.90
C ASN A 79 -35.97 3.86 6.43
N VAL A 80 -37.23 3.86 6.00
CA VAL A 80 -37.66 3.60 4.61
C VAL A 80 -37.09 4.66 3.67
N GLN A 81 -37.17 5.94 4.03
CA GLN A 81 -36.67 7.05 3.23
C GLN A 81 -35.16 6.93 2.99
N ARG A 82 -34.37 6.64 4.04
CA ARG A 82 -32.92 6.45 3.91
C ARG A 82 -32.58 5.30 2.95
N LYS A 83 -33.23 4.14 3.12
CA LYS A 83 -33.04 2.98 2.24
C LYS A 83 -33.49 3.26 0.80
N TRP A 84 -34.62 3.96 0.63
CA TRP A 84 -35.12 4.36 -0.68
C TRP A 84 -34.17 5.32 -1.40
N MET A 85 -33.65 6.34 -0.71
CA MET A 85 -32.69 7.30 -1.31
C MET A 85 -31.41 6.61 -1.79
N TYR A 86 -30.91 5.63 -1.01
CA TYR A 86 -29.76 4.82 -1.39
C TYR A 86 -30.04 4.01 -2.66
N LEU A 87 -31.09 3.18 -2.65
CA LEU A 87 -31.44 2.32 -3.79
C LEU A 87 -31.90 3.12 -5.03
N GLU A 88 -32.56 4.27 -4.86
CA GLU A 88 -32.94 5.17 -5.96
C GLU A 88 -31.70 5.66 -6.70
N SER A 89 -30.65 6.03 -5.97
CA SER A 89 -29.44 6.51 -6.59
C SER A 89 -28.67 5.45 -7.38
N ILE A 90 -28.90 4.17 -7.08
CA ILE A 90 -28.27 3.05 -7.79
C ILE A 90 -29.14 2.64 -8.97
N PHE A 91 -30.39 2.26 -8.72
CA PHE A 91 -31.29 1.73 -9.74
C PHE A 91 -31.91 2.81 -10.64
N ILE A 92 -31.91 4.09 -10.29
CA ILE A 92 -32.38 5.17 -11.19
C ILE A 92 -31.19 6.04 -11.63
N GLY A 93 -30.07 6.00 -10.91
CA GLY A 93 -28.86 6.74 -11.28
C GLY A 93 -27.98 6.05 -12.31
N SER A 94 -27.98 4.71 -12.39
CA SER A 94 -27.16 3.95 -13.34
C SER A 94 -28.02 2.97 -14.16
N GLU A 95 -28.13 3.22 -15.47
CA GLU A 95 -28.84 2.32 -16.39
C GLU A 95 -28.11 0.98 -16.55
N ASP A 96 -26.77 0.99 -16.48
CA ASP A 96 -25.93 -0.22 -16.60
C ASP A 96 -26.22 -1.22 -15.46
N ILE A 97 -26.38 -0.74 -14.23
CA ILE A 97 -26.75 -1.60 -13.09
C ILE A 97 -28.17 -2.15 -13.24
N ARG A 98 -29.11 -1.37 -13.79
CA ARG A 98 -30.48 -1.87 -14.08
C ARG A 98 -30.46 -3.01 -15.09
N MET A 99 -29.58 -2.93 -16.10
CA MET A 99 -29.40 -3.99 -17.08
C MET A 99 -28.78 -5.26 -16.48
N GLN A 100 -27.88 -5.11 -15.51
CA GLN A 100 -27.26 -6.23 -14.78
C GLN A 100 -28.22 -6.89 -13.78
N LEU A 101 -29.12 -6.11 -13.15
CA LEU A 101 -30.08 -6.56 -12.14
C LEU A 101 -31.54 -6.24 -12.51
N PRO A 102 -32.07 -6.79 -13.62
CA PRO A 102 -33.38 -6.38 -14.16
C PRO A 102 -34.56 -6.76 -13.27
N GLU A 103 -34.48 -7.89 -12.57
CA GLU A 103 -35.54 -8.33 -11.66
C GLU A 103 -35.61 -7.49 -10.38
N GLU A 104 -34.46 -7.12 -9.81
CA GLU A 104 -34.40 -6.24 -8.65
C GLU A 104 -34.79 -4.80 -9.01
N ALA A 105 -34.39 -4.31 -10.19
CA ALA A 105 -34.82 -3.02 -10.72
C ALA A 105 -36.35 -2.95 -10.85
N LYS A 106 -37.00 -3.99 -11.42
CA LYS A 106 -38.47 -4.06 -11.51
C LYS A 106 -39.14 -4.08 -10.14
N LYS A 107 -38.57 -4.78 -9.15
CA LYS A 107 -39.08 -4.78 -7.77
C LYS A 107 -38.96 -3.40 -7.15
N PHE A 108 -37.82 -2.73 -7.34
CA PHE A 108 -37.58 -1.39 -6.84
C PHE A 108 -38.51 -0.36 -7.51
N ASP A 109 -38.77 -0.44 -8.82
CA ASP A 109 -39.67 0.48 -9.51
C ASP A 109 -41.09 0.49 -8.91
N LYS A 110 -41.59 -0.68 -8.49
CA LYS A 110 -42.86 -0.79 -7.77
C LYS A 110 -42.81 -0.04 -6.43
N ILE A 111 -41.75 -0.28 -5.64
CA ILE A 111 -41.52 0.39 -4.36
C ILE A 111 -41.40 1.91 -4.55
N ASN A 112 -40.65 2.34 -5.56
CA ASN A 112 -40.42 3.74 -5.91
C ASN A 112 -41.73 4.46 -6.23
N LYS A 113 -42.61 3.83 -7.02
CA LYS A 113 -43.94 4.37 -7.32
C LYS A 113 -44.82 4.48 -6.07
N GLU A 114 -44.80 3.46 -5.22
CA GLU A 114 -45.55 3.45 -3.95
C GLU A 114 -45.04 4.56 -3.01
N PHE A 115 -43.72 4.67 -2.81
CA PHE A 115 -43.12 5.70 -1.96
C PHE A 115 -43.42 7.11 -2.45
N LYS A 116 -43.28 7.38 -3.76
CA LYS A 116 -43.64 8.67 -4.35
C LYS A 116 -45.12 9.01 -4.20
N THR A 117 -46.00 8.00 -4.21
CA THR A 117 -47.44 8.20 -4.00
C THR A 117 -47.74 8.60 -2.56
N ILE A 118 -47.10 7.92 -1.58
CA ILE A 118 -47.20 8.29 -0.16
C ILE A 118 -46.69 9.72 0.03
N MET A 119 -45.48 10.02 -0.44
CA MET A 119 -44.86 11.35 -0.28
C MET A 119 -45.65 12.47 -0.96
N LYS A 120 -46.27 12.20 -2.12
CA LYS A 120 -47.16 13.17 -2.77
C LYS A 120 -48.40 13.46 -1.92
N THR A 121 -49.02 12.41 -1.38
CA THR A 121 -50.20 12.53 -0.51
C THR A 121 -49.84 13.30 0.77
N THR A 122 -48.67 13.04 1.35
CA THR A 122 -48.16 13.76 2.52
C THR A 122 -47.83 15.22 2.20
N HIS A 123 -47.28 15.51 1.02
CA HIS A 123 -47.02 16.89 0.60
C HIS A 123 -48.32 17.69 0.45
N GLU A 124 -49.40 17.06 -0.04
CA GLU A 124 -50.72 17.68 -0.15
C GLU A 124 -51.42 17.89 1.21
N SER A 125 -51.05 17.11 2.24
CA SER A 125 -51.57 17.24 3.61
C SER A 125 -50.49 16.90 4.66
N PRO A 126 -49.61 17.85 5.02
CA PRO A 126 -48.43 17.60 5.85
C PRO A 126 -48.74 17.45 7.36
N VAL A 127 -50.01 17.48 7.78
CA VAL A 127 -50.36 17.41 9.21
C VAL A 127 -49.94 16.07 9.82
N VAL A 128 -49.06 16.11 10.84
CA VAL A 128 -48.39 14.94 11.44
C VAL A 128 -49.36 13.81 11.80
N VAL A 129 -50.43 14.13 12.53
CA VAL A 129 -51.42 13.14 13.00
C VAL A 129 -52.27 12.55 11.86
N ARG A 130 -52.36 13.24 10.72
CA ARG A 130 -53.09 12.76 9.53
C ARG A 130 -52.18 11.94 8.61
N ALA A 131 -50.89 12.24 8.61
CA ALA A 131 -49.89 11.52 7.83
C ALA A 131 -49.49 10.18 8.45
N ALA A 132 -49.55 10.07 9.79
CA ALA A 132 -49.19 8.85 10.51
C ALA A 132 -50.43 8.06 11.01
N THR A 133 -51.18 7.45 10.09
CA THR A 133 -52.26 6.52 10.47
C THR A 133 -51.77 5.07 10.46
N GLN A 134 -52.55 4.16 11.04
CA GLN A 134 -52.20 2.74 11.09
C GLN A 134 -51.97 2.16 9.69
N LYS A 135 -52.71 2.65 8.69
CA LYS A 135 -52.57 2.21 7.31
C LYS A 135 -51.21 2.61 6.74
N GLU A 136 -50.76 3.84 6.98
CA GLU A 136 -49.44 4.31 6.53
C GLU A 136 -48.32 3.60 7.28
N PHE A 137 -48.47 3.35 8.58
CA PHE A 137 -47.53 2.54 9.37
C PHE A 137 -47.34 1.14 8.78
N ASP A 138 -48.44 0.41 8.55
CA ASP A 138 -48.40 -0.95 7.99
C ASP A 138 -47.79 -0.95 6.57
N ALA A 139 -48.13 0.06 5.75
CA ALA A 139 -47.61 0.21 4.39
C ALA A 139 -46.11 0.52 4.37
N LEU A 140 -45.64 1.43 5.23
CA LEU A 140 -44.22 1.79 5.36
C LEU A 140 -43.41 0.61 5.93
N THR A 141 -43.96 -0.13 6.89
CA THR A 141 -43.33 -1.33 7.44
C THR A 141 -43.15 -2.40 6.36
N ALA A 142 -44.21 -2.72 5.61
CA ALA A 142 -44.14 -3.66 4.49
C ALA A 142 -43.20 -3.19 3.37
N MET A 143 -43.13 -1.87 3.14
CA MET A 143 -42.17 -1.27 2.21
C MET A 143 -40.73 -1.42 2.70
N GLY A 144 -40.50 -1.23 4.00
CA GLY A 144 -39.21 -1.45 4.66
C GLY A 144 -38.69 -2.86 4.43
N ASP A 145 -39.52 -3.87 4.69
CA ASP A 145 -39.16 -5.29 4.47
C ASP A 145 -38.81 -5.59 3.00
N ARG A 146 -39.52 -4.96 2.06
CA ARG A 146 -39.24 -5.11 0.62
C ARG A 146 -37.95 -4.42 0.22
N LEU A 147 -37.66 -3.25 0.79
CA LEU A 147 -36.39 -2.54 0.59
C LEU A 147 -35.22 -3.33 1.16
N ASP A 148 -35.38 -3.95 2.33
CA ASP A 148 -34.36 -4.82 2.94
C ASP A 148 -34.04 -6.03 2.08
N LYS A 149 -35.06 -6.65 1.47
CA LYS A 149 -34.86 -7.73 0.50
C LYS A 149 -34.11 -7.26 -0.74
N CYS A 150 -34.45 -6.09 -1.29
CA CYS A 150 -33.74 -5.52 -2.44
C CYS A 150 -32.27 -5.20 -2.09
N GLN A 151 -32.03 -4.63 -0.90
CA GLN A 151 -30.68 -4.33 -0.41
C GLN A 151 -29.86 -5.61 -0.22
N LYS A 152 -30.44 -6.66 0.36
CA LYS A 152 -29.78 -7.95 0.48
C LYS A 152 -29.40 -8.53 -0.88
N SER A 153 -30.32 -8.53 -1.85
CA SER A 153 -30.02 -9.01 -3.20
C SER A 153 -28.92 -8.21 -3.90
N LEU A 154 -28.84 -6.90 -3.65
CA LEU A 154 -27.73 -6.06 -4.11
C LEU A 154 -26.41 -6.44 -3.43
N THR A 155 -26.40 -6.65 -2.12
CA THR A 155 -25.20 -7.11 -1.40
C THR A 155 -24.72 -8.47 -1.91
N ASP A 156 -25.62 -9.45 -2.07
CA ASP A 156 -25.30 -10.77 -2.61
C ASP A 156 -24.72 -10.68 -4.03
N TYR A 157 -25.23 -9.74 -4.84
CA TYR A 157 -24.68 -9.44 -6.17
C TYR A 157 -23.25 -8.87 -6.10
N LEU A 158 -23.03 -7.87 -5.25
CA LEU A 158 -21.70 -7.27 -5.07
C LEU A 158 -20.69 -8.30 -4.56
N ASP A 159 -21.09 -9.17 -3.64
CA ASP A 159 -20.24 -10.24 -3.13
C ASP A 159 -19.92 -11.29 -4.21
N THR A 160 -20.84 -11.56 -5.14
CA THR A 160 -20.57 -12.38 -6.33
C THR A 160 -19.47 -11.74 -7.20
N LYS A 161 -19.52 -10.41 -7.39
CA LYS A 161 -18.49 -9.68 -8.14
C LYS A 161 -17.15 -9.64 -7.40
N ARG A 162 -17.16 -9.53 -6.07
CA ARG A 162 -15.95 -9.64 -5.24
C ARG A 162 -15.34 -11.03 -5.29
N ASN A 163 -16.14 -12.09 -5.31
CA ASN A 163 -15.61 -13.45 -5.46
C ASN A 163 -15.03 -13.69 -6.86
N ALA A 164 -15.60 -13.07 -7.91
CA ALA A 164 -15.06 -13.15 -9.26
C ALA A 164 -13.71 -12.42 -9.40
N PHE A 165 -13.55 -11.25 -8.76
CA PHE A 165 -12.27 -10.55 -8.66
C PHE A 165 -12.01 -10.08 -7.23
N SER A 166 -11.26 -10.89 -6.49
CA SER A 166 -11.10 -10.78 -5.03
C SER A 166 -10.39 -9.51 -4.54
N ARG A 167 -9.82 -8.69 -5.42
CA ARG A 167 -9.29 -7.37 -5.04
C ARG A 167 -10.40 -6.36 -4.77
N PHE A 168 -11.63 -6.58 -5.25
CA PHE A 168 -12.78 -5.72 -4.95
C PHE A 168 -13.23 -5.76 -3.48
N TYR A 169 -12.71 -6.68 -2.67
CA TYR A 169 -12.89 -6.64 -1.22
C TYR A 169 -12.25 -5.40 -0.55
N PHE A 170 -11.34 -4.70 -1.24
CA PHE A 170 -10.59 -3.56 -0.68
C PHE A 170 -11.12 -2.18 -1.12
N ILE A 171 -12.27 -2.14 -1.79
CA ILE A 171 -12.99 -0.91 -2.13
C ILE A 171 -14.40 -0.95 -1.52
N SER A 172 -15.00 0.23 -1.27
CA SER A 172 -16.35 0.29 -0.69
C SER A 172 -17.43 -0.16 -1.67
N ASP A 173 -18.64 -0.43 -1.18
CA ASP A 173 -19.80 -0.75 -2.02
C ASP A 173 -20.06 0.35 -3.06
N ASP A 174 -20.02 1.63 -2.65
CA ASP A 174 -20.22 2.78 -3.55
C ASP A 174 -19.12 2.85 -4.64
N GLU A 175 -17.87 2.55 -4.28
CA GLU A 175 -16.75 2.54 -5.22
C GLU A 175 -16.90 1.39 -6.22
N LEU A 176 -17.28 0.20 -5.75
CA LEU A 176 -17.53 -0.94 -6.62
C LEU A 176 -18.71 -0.68 -7.56
N LEU A 177 -19.79 -0.08 -7.07
CA LEU A 177 -20.94 0.32 -7.88
C LEU A 177 -20.55 1.36 -8.95
N SER A 178 -19.65 2.30 -8.62
CA SER A 178 -19.17 3.29 -9.60
C SER A 178 -18.40 2.65 -10.76
N VAL A 179 -17.71 1.54 -10.50
CA VAL A 179 -16.99 0.76 -11.52
C VAL A 179 -17.97 -0.10 -12.33
N LEU A 180 -18.89 -0.82 -11.66
CA LEU A 180 -19.84 -1.72 -12.31
C LEU A 180 -20.92 -0.99 -13.12
N GLY A 181 -21.23 0.24 -12.74
CA GLY A 181 -22.24 1.10 -13.36
C GLY A 181 -21.70 2.01 -14.46
N SER A 182 -20.45 1.81 -14.89
CA SER A 182 -19.81 2.52 -15.99
C SER A 182 -19.41 1.55 -17.10
N SER A 183 -19.90 1.79 -18.32
CA SER A 183 -19.42 1.10 -19.52
C SER A 183 -18.02 1.53 -19.97
N ASP A 184 -17.49 2.64 -19.46
CA ASP A 184 -16.12 3.07 -19.73
C ASP A 184 -15.11 2.30 -18.84
N PRO A 185 -14.18 1.53 -19.43
CA PRO A 185 -13.16 0.79 -18.69
C PRO A 185 -12.13 1.69 -18.01
N THR A 186 -12.04 2.98 -18.38
CA THR A 186 -11.10 3.89 -17.71
C THR A 186 -11.58 4.30 -16.31
N SER A 187 -12.86 4.07 -15.97
CA SER A 187 -13.44 4.35 -14.65
C SER A 187 -12.68 3.68 -13.49
N ILE A 188 -12.12 2.49 -13.71
CA ILE A 188 -11.32 1.74 -12.72
C ILE A 188 -10.03 2.45 -12.30
N GLN A 189 -9.50 3.35 -13.14
CA GLN A 189 -8.19 3.99 -12.95
C GLN A 189 -8.11 4.75 -11.62
N VAL A 190 -9.24 5.34 -11.19
CA VAL A 190 -9.35 6.07 -9.92
C VAL A 190 -9.09 5.16 -8.71
N HIS A 191 -9.36 3.86 -8.83
CA HIS A 191 -9.29 2.88 -7.75
C HIS A 191 -8.02 2.01 -7.81
N MET A 192 -7.17 2.15 -8.83
CA MET A 192 -5.99 1.29 -9.04
C MET A 192 -5.02 1.26 -7.85
N LEU A 193 -4.80 2.41 -7.19
CA LEU A 193 -3.94 2.51 -6.01
C LEU A 193 -4.49 1.79 -4.76
N LYS A 194 -5.79 1.49 -4.74
CA LYS A 194 -6.42 0.67 -3.69
C LYS A 194 -6.36 -0.81 -4.03
N LEU A 195 -6.47 -1.17 -5.31
CA LEU A 195 -6.53 -2.56 -5.77
C LEU A 195 -5.15 -3.22 -5.91
N PHE A 196 -4.12 -2.45 -6.24
CA PHE A 196 -2.74 -2.93 -6.40
C PHE A 196 -1.76 -2.03 -5.64
N ASP A 197 -0.63 -2.59 -5.17
CA ASP A 197 0.36 -1.79 -4.44
C ASP A 197 1.06 -0.81 -5.40
N ASN A 198 0.83 0.48 -5.22
CA ASN A 198 1.54 1.56 -5.95
C ASN A 198 1.40 1.50 -7.50
N VAL A 199 0.32 0.93 -8.01
CA VAL A 199 -0.07 1.02 -9.42
C VAL A 199 -1.00 2.20 -9.58
N LYS A 200 -0.56 3.19 -10.36
CA LYS A 200 -1.34 4.40 -10.59
C LYS A 200 -2.28 4.23 -11.77
N GLU A 201 -1.79 3.68 -12.88
CA GLU A 201 -2.56 3.61 -14.10
C GLU A 201 -2.27 2.39 -14.97
N LEU A 202 -3.29 1.88 -15.65
CA LEU A 202 -3.14 0.94 -16.76
C LEU A 202 -2.88 1.69 -18.07
N LYS A 203 -1.99 1.19 -18.93
CA LYS A 203 -1.77 1.73 -20.27
C LYS A 203 -2.83 1.17 -21.21
N PHE A 204 -3.77 2.01 -21.61
CA PHE A 204 -4.76 1.66 -22.62
C PHE A 204 -4.23 1.95 -24.03
N GLY A 205 -4.41 1.00 -24.95
CA GLY A 205 -4.17 1.21 -26.38
C GLY A 205 -5.18 2.18 -27.00
N SER A 206 -4.98 2.52 -28.28
CA SER A 206 -5.88 3.41 -29.00
C SER A 206 -7.34 2.95 -28.91
N GLY A 207 -8.22 3.82 -28.40
CA GLY A 207 -9.64 3.55 -28.22
C GLY A 207 -9.99 2.70 -26.99
N ALA A 208 -9.09 2.55 -26.01
CA ALA A 208 -9.29 1.75 -24.79
C ALA A 208 -9.62 0.26 -25.03
N SER A 209 -9.35 -0.22 -26.23
CA SER A 209 -9.67 -1.58 -26.69
C SER A 209 -8.71 -2.65 -26.19
N LYS A 210 -7.53 -2.28 -25.67
CA LYS A 210 -6.52 -3.23 -25.18
C LYS A 210 -5.75 -2.63 -24.01
N ILE A 211 -5.36 -3.47 -23.08
CA ILE A 211 -4.47 -3.11 -21.98
C ILE A 211 -3.06 -3.53 -22.37
N GLN A 212 -2.17 -2.55 -22.53
CA GLN A 212 -0.81 -2.74 -23.03
C GLN A 212 0.21 -2.87 -21.89
N GLY A 213 -0.08 -2.34 -20.71
CA GLY A 213 0.91 -2.21 -19.66
C GLY A 213 0.36 -1.65 -18.35
N MET A 214 1.23 -1.54 -17.36
CA MET A 214 0.92 -0.95 -16.05
C MET A 214 1.97 0.11 -15.72
N VAL A 215 1.55 1.18 -15.03
CA VAL A 215 2.40 2.31 -14.64
C VAL A 215 2.19 2.64 -13.17
N SER A 216 3.29 2.81 -12.46
CA SER A 216 3.37 3.17 -11.05
C SER A 216 3.18 4.66 -10.80
N SER A 217 3.01 5.04 -9.52
CA SER A 217 2.94 6.46 -9.10
C SER A 217 4.18 7.26 -9.48
N GLU A 218 5.33 6.60 -9.56
CA GLU A 218 6.61 7.18 -9.97
C GLU A 218 6.77 7.36 -11.48
N LYS A 219 5.76 6.97 -12.28
CA LYS A 219 5.78 6.93 -13.75
C LYS A 219 6.75 5.92 -14.35
N GLU A 220 7.22 4.96 -13.56
CA GLU A 220 7.81 3.75 -14.10
C GLU A 220 6.69 2.79 -14.52
N GLY A 221 6.85 2.07 -15.62
CA GLY A 221 5.87 1.10 -16.07
C GLY A 221 6.47 0.09 -17.03
N PHE A 222 5.75 -0.99 -17.26
CA PHE A 222 6.15 -2.06 -18.16
C PHE A 222 4.98 -2.43 -19.07
N ASP A 223 5.30 -3.08 -20.18
CA ASP A 223 4.30 -3.60 -21.10
C ASP A 223 4.02 -5.05 -20.74
N LEU A 224 2.74 -5.43 -20.75
CA LEU A 224 2.32 -6.80 -20.50
C LEU A 224 2.78 -7.67 -21.67
N CYS A 225 3.21 -8.89 -21.39
CA CYS A 225 3.49 -9.90 -22.40
C CYS A 225 2.15 -10.38 -23.01
N VAL A 226 1.64 -9.63 -23.99
CA VAL A 226 0.31 -9.80 -24.60
C VAL A 226 0.24 -10.97 -25.58
N LYS A 227 0.56 -12.20 -25.15
CA LYS A 227 0.20 -13.37 -25.97
C LYS A 227 -1.24 -13.85 -25.72
N ASP A 228 -1.83 -13.57 -24.55
CA ASP A 228 -3.05 -14.27 -24.13
C ASP A 228 -4.20 -13.40 -23.57
N ILE A 229 -4.20 -12.07 -23.75
CA ILE A 229 -5.37 -11.24 -23.34
C ILE A 229 -6.47 -11.20 -24.42
N THR A 230 -6.36 -11.97 -25.50
CA THR A 230 -7.46 -12.12 -26.46
C THR A 230 -8.34 -13.30 -26.06
N PRO A 231 -9.64 -13.11 -25.82
CA PRO A 231 -10.58 -14.23 -25.76
C PRO A 231 -10.41 -15.11 -27.01
N PRO A 232 -10.50 -16.45 -26.89
CA PRO A 232 -10.35 -17.36 -28.02
C PRO A 232 -11.40 -17.16 -29.14
N GLU A 233 -12.41 -16.32 -28.92
CA GLU A 233 -13.42 -15.98 -29.91
C GLU A 233 -13.10 -14.67 -30.66
N LYS A 234 -12.58 -14.83 -31.88
CA LYS A 234 -12.59 -13.90 -33.03
C LYS A 234 -12.99 -12.43 -32.73
N GLY A 235 -12.01 -11.61 -32.38
CA GLY A 235 -12.04 -10.17 -32.70
C GLY A 235 -12.68 -9.22 -31.67
N ALA A 236 -13.13 -9.70 -30.51
CA ALA A 236 -13.58 -8.82 -29.42
C ALA A 236 -12.38 -8.18 -28.68
N SER A 237 -12.54 -6.95 -28.18
CA SER A 237 -11.51 -6.30 -27.38
C SER A 237 -11.39 -7.00 -26.00
N PRO A 238 -10.18 -7.23 -25.46
CA PRO A 238 -9.95 -7.76 -24.10
C PRO A 238 -10.74 -7.06 -23.00
N VAL A 239 -11.22 -5.85 -23.27
CA VAL A 239 -11.86 -4.93 -22.33
C VAL A 239 -13.37 -4.82 -22.60
N ASP A 240 -13.88 -5.52 -23.64
CA ASP A 240 -15.30 -5.60 -23.97
C ASP A 240 -15.94 -6.74 -23.16
N GLY A 241 -16.16 -6.52 -21.87
CA GLY A 241 -16.74 -7.52 -20.98
C GLY A 241 -16.84 -7.03 -19.53
N PRO A 242 -17.37 -7.87 -18.62
CA PRO A 242 -17.46 -7.54 -17.21
C PRO A 242 -16.08 -7.21 -16.62
N VAL A 243 -16.01 -6.14 -15.82
CA VAL A 243 -14.76 -5.61 -15.26
C VAL A 243 -13.96 -6.66 -14.48
N GLU A 244 -14.65 -7.51 -13.73
CA GLU A 244 -14.05 -8.57 -12.92
C GLU A 244 -13.31 -9.62 -13.76
N GLU A 245 -13.79 -9.91 -14.97
CA GLU A 245 -13.20 -10.95 -15.83
C GLU A 245 -11.88 -10.47 -16.42
N TRP A 246 -11.89 -9.30 -17.06
CA TRP A 246 -10.69 -8.79 -17.69
C TRP A 246 -9.67 -8.26 -16.67
N MET A 247 -10.10 -7.77 -15.49
CA MET A 247 -9.17 -7.43 -14.41
C MET A 247 -8.43 -8.66 -13.86
N THR A 248 -9.10 -9.82 -13.82
CA THR A 248 -8.46 -11.10 -13.46
C THR A 248 -7.40 -11.49 -14.50
N LEU A 249 -7.70 -11.29 -15.79
CA LEU A 249 -6.72 -11.51 -16.87
C LEU A 249 -5.53 -10.55 -16.77
N VAL A 250 -5.76 -9.28 -16.44
CA VAL A 250 -4.70 -8.28 -16.22
C VAL A 250 -3.80 -8.67 -15.05
N GLU A 251 -4.38 -9.13 -13.93
CA GLU A 251 -3.59 -9.61 -12.79
C GLU A 251 -2.71 -10.82 -13.17
N GLN A 252 -3.25 -11.77 -13.92
CA GLN A 252 -2.49 -12.94 -14.36
C GLN A 252 -1.39 -12.54 -15.34
N ALA A 253 -1.72 -11.73 -16.34
CA ALA A 253 -0.76 -11.21 -17.31
C ALA A 253 0.36 -10.40 -16.63
N MET A 254 0.05 -9.63 -15.59
CA MET A 254 1.05 -8.92 -14.78
C MET A 254 2.06 -9.90 -14.18
N LYS A 255 1.60 -10.95 -13.50
CA LYS A 255 2.48 -11.94 -12.84
C LYS A 255 3.33 -12.69 -13.86
N ASP A 256 2.73 -13.15 -14.96
CA ASP A 256 3.44 -13.89 -16.01
C ASP A 256 4.50 -13.02 -16.70
N SER A 257 4.16 -11.77 -17.01
CA SER A 257 5.09 -10.81 -17.57
C SER A 257 6.26 -10.57 -16.62
N LEU A 258 5.99 -10.30 -15.34
CA LEU A 258 7.02 -10.07 -14.33
C LEU A 258 7.89 -11.32 -14.10
N LYS A 259 7.34 -12.53 -14.21
CA LYS A 259 8.12 -13.77 -14.15
C LYS A 259 9.10 -13.89 -15.32
N VAL A 260 8.64 -13.66 -16.55
CA VAL A 260 9.50 -13.66 -17.75
C VAL A 260 10.57 -12.57 -17.64
N ILE A 261 10.16 -11.36 -17.32
CA ILE A 261 11.05 -10.20 -17.13
C ILE A 261 12.11 -10.48 -16.05
N SER A 262 11.72 -11.16 -14.95
CA SER A 262 12.65 -11.56 -13.87
C SER A 262 13.66 -12.58 -14.34
N LYS A 263 13.22 -13.63 -15.03
CA LYS A 263 14.10 -14.67 -15.60
C LYS A 263 15.11 -14.08 -16.58
N THR A 264 14.63 -13.25 -17.51
CA THR A 264 15.48 -12.57 -18.49
C THR A 264 16.44 -11.59 -17.83
N GLY A 265 15.98 -10.87 -16.80
CA GLY A 265 16.81 -9.99 -15.98
C GLY A 265 17.95 -10.73 -15.30
N ILE A 266 17.68 -11.84 -14.61
CA ILE A 266 18.70 -12.68 -13.94
C ILE A 266 19.77 -13.15 -14.94
N PHE A 267 19.34 -13.58 -16.13
CA PHE A 267 20.25 -14.07 -17.19
C PHE A 267 21.13 -12.95 -17.77
N ASN A 268 20.52 -11.84 -18.18
CA ASN A 268 21.23 -10.72 -18.81
C ASN A 268 22.13 -9.96 -17.84
N TYR A 269 21.79 -10.00 -16.54
CA TYR A 269 22.55 -9.36 -15.48
C TYR A 269 24.04 -9.73 -15.52
N ALA A 270 24.37 -11.00 -15.78
CA ALA A 270 25.75 -11.46 -15.85
C ALA A 270 26.56 -10.90 -17.03
N SER A 271 25.89 -10.28 -18.00
CA SER A 271 26.48 -9.88 -19.29
C SER A 271 26.80 -8.39 -19.41
N SER A 272 26.37 -7.55 -18.44
CA SER A 272 26.51 -6.08 -18.55
C SER A 272 27.15 -5.46 -17.30
N PRO A 273 27.94 -4.38 -17.43
CA PRO A 273 28.39 -3.60 -16.28
C PRO A 273 27.21 -3.08 -15.46
N ARG A 274 27.31 -3.21 -14.14
CA ARG A 274 26.25 -2.86 -13.19
C ARG A 274 25.80 -1.40 -13.30
N SER A 275 26.74 -0.48 -13.50
CA SER A 275 26.46 0.95 -13.60
C SER A 275 25.69 1.34 -14.86
N GLU A 276 25.90 0.62 -15.95
CA GLU A 276 25.16 0.79 -17.20
C GLU A 276 23.81 0.10 -17.12
N TRP A 277 23.79 -1.12 -16.56
CA TRP A 277 22.57 -1.90 -16.37
C TRP A 277 21.49 -1.14 -15.59
N ILE A 278 21.83 -0.56 -14.43
CA ILE A 278 20.82 0.15 -13.61
C ILE A 278 20.22 1.40 -14.29
N LEU A 279 20.97 2.01 -15.21
CA LEU A 279 20.55 3.21 -15.93
C LEU A 279 19.80 2.91 -17.23
N ASP A 280 19.76 1.64 -17.65
CA ASP A 280 19.00 1.22 -18.81
C ASP A 280 17.51 1.56 -18.63
N ALA A 281 16.94 2.15 -19.68
CA ALA A 281 15.54 2.56 -19.71
C ALA A 281 14.61 1.34 -19.68
N ASP A 282 15.07 0.19 -20.20
CA ASP A 282 14.31 -1.06 -20.20
C ASP A 282 14.39 -1.79 -18.84
N VAL A 283 15.26 -1.35 -17.91
CA VAL A 283 15.36 -1.97 -16.59
C VAL A 283 14.30 -1.40 -15.64
N LEU A 284 13.35 -2.23 -15.19
CA LEU A 284 12.43 -1.86 -14.13
C LEU A 284 13.17 -1.73 -12.81
N GLY A 285 13.02 -0.55 -12.24
CA GLY A 285 13.52 -0.15 -10.94
C GLY A 285 12.69 -0.62 -9.77
N MET A 286 11.55 -1.25 -10.05
CA MET A 286 10.44 -1.55 -9.16
C MET A 286 10.78 -2.25 -7.84
N VAL A 287 12.02 -2.59 -7.62
CA VAL A 287 12.49 -3.86 -8.09
C VAL A 287 14.02 -3.67 -8.42
N THR A 288 14.78 -2.69 -7.87
CA THR A 288 16.25 -2.53 -8.06
C THR A 288 17.14 -3.33 -7.12
N LEU A 289 17.76 -4.39 -7.65
CA LEU A 289 18.93 -4.99 -7.04
C LEU A 289 19.95 -5.26 -8.16
N ALA A 290 21.23 -5.14 -7.88
CA ALA A 290 22.30 -5.58 -8.77
C ALA A 290 23.46 -5.99 -7.87
N GLY A 291 24.15 -7.09 -8.14
CA GLY A 291 25.44 -7.47 -7.52
C GLY A 291 26.28 -8.08 -8.61
N GLN A 292 27.39 -7.43 -8.99
CA GLN A 292 28.06 -7.60 -10.30
C GLN A 292 28.69 -8.97 -10.53
N CYS A 293 28.49 -9.57 -11.71
CA CYS A 293 29.37 -10.62 -12.20
C CYS A 293 30.69 -10.01 -12.72
N SER A 294 31.82 -10.33 -12.09
CA SER A 294 33.12 -9.92 -12.58
C SER A 294 33.49 -10.71 -13.83
N ALA A 295 33.38 -10.08 -15.00
CA ALA A 295 34.17 -10.46 -16.17
C ALA A 295 35.66 -10.14 -15.91
N SER A 296 36.29 -10.86 -14.98
CA SER A 296 37.75 -10.81 -14.77
C SER A 296 38.26 -12.01 -13.94
N SER A 297 37.99 -13.24 -14.39
CA SER A 297 38.90 -14.38 -14.25
C SER A 297 38.27 -15.59 -14.93
N THR A 298 38.78 -15.94 -16.11
CA THR A 298 38.74 -17.29 -16.71
C THR A 298 37.48 -18.12 -16.42
N VAL A 299 36.51 -18.09 -17.35
CA VAL A 299 35.75 -19.31 -17.66
C VAL A 299 36.79 -20.43 -17.81
N PRO A 300 36.74 -21.55 -17.05
CA PRO A 300 37.76 -22.58 -17.17
C PRO A 300 37.71 -23.17 -18.58
N SER A 301 38.66 -22.78 -19.42
CA SER A 301 38.94 -23.47 -20.66
C SER A 301 39.38 -24.89 -20.32
N ARG A 302 38.61 -25.88 -20.77
CA ARG A 302 39.03 -27.28 -21.02
C ARG A 302 40.08 -27.83 -20.02
N ARG A 303 39.63 -28.58 -19.03
CA ARG A 303 40.44 -29.70 -18.50
C ARG A 303 39.70 -31.03 -18.66
N ARG A 304 40.53 -32.02 -18.96
CA ARG A 304 40.23 -33.31 -19.59
C ARG A 304 39.29 -34.18 -18.75
N ARG A 305 38.52 -35.01 -19.46
CA ARG A 305 37.98 -36.29 -18.98
C ARG A 305 39.08 -37.01 -18.21
N ASP A 306 38.81 -37.32 -16.94
CA ASP A 306 39.11 -38.59 -16.27
C ASP A 306 39.05 -38.34 -14.75
N SER A 307 38.31 -39.22 -14.05
CA SER A 307 37.97 -39.27 -12.60
C SER A 307 36.82 -38.39 -12.10
N CYS A 308 35.61 -38.99 -12.08
CA CYS A 308 34.43 -38.50 -11.35
C CYS A 308 34.53 -38.83 -9.84
N PRO A 309 34.10 -37.92 -8.93
CA PRO A 309 33.58 -38.28 -7.61
C PRO A 309 32.05 -38.51 -7.66
N SER A 310 31.53 -39.17 -6.63
CA SER A 310 30.19 -39.77 -6.53
C SER A 310 29.00 -38.80 -6.35
N HIS A 311 27.81 -39.37 -6.57
CA HIS A 311 26.52 -38.83 -7.00
C HIS A 311 25.65 -38.12 -5.93
N ASP A 312 26.19 -37.62 -4.82
CA ASP A 312 25.40 -36.99 -3.75
C ASP A 312 26.12 -35.75 -3.18
N ASP A 313 25.95 -34.59 -3.83
CA ASP A 313 25.99 -33.25 -3.21
C ASP A 313 25.93 -32.18 -4.31
N VAL A 314 24.72 -31.65 -4.55
CA VAL A 314 24.39 -30.35 -5.20
C VAL A 314 25.04 -30.06 -6.56
N ASP A 315 24.38 -30.53 -7.64
CA ASP A 315 24.62 -30.09 -9.02
C ASP A 315 23.35 -29.43 -9.58
N GLY A 316 23.48 -28.27 -10.25
CA GLY A 316 22.33 -27.71 -10.99
C GLY A 316 22.44 -26.32 -11.60
N LEU A 317 23.48 -25.53 -11.30
CA LEU A 317 23.49 -24.10 -11.69
C LEU A 317 24.13 -23.77 -13.04
N PHE A 318 24.87 -24.67 -13.72
CA PHE A 318 25.75 -24.19 -14.81
C PHE A 318 25.92 -25.02 -16.10
N PHE A 319 25.41 -26.24 -16.23
CA PHE A 319 25.80 -27.09 -17.39
C PHE A 319 25.05 -26.85 -18.73
N GLU A 320 24.05 -25.95 -18.82
CA GLU A 320 23.26 -25.79 -20.05
C GLU A 320 22.97 -24.35 -20.52
N PHE A 321 23.74 -23.35 -20.08
CA PHE A 321 23.65 -22.01 -20.69
C PHE A 321 24.07 -21.96 -22.17
N GLU A 322 24.67 -23.03 -22.70
CA GLU A 322 25.07 -23.16 -24.11
C GLU A 322 23.92 -23.62 -25.04
N ALA A 323 22.90 -24.31 -24.51
CA ALA A 323 21.77 -24.86 -25.31
C ALA A 323 20.73 -23.81 -25.74
N ILE A 324 20.66 -22.66 -25.06
CA ILE A 324 19.76 -21.55 -25.40
C ILE A 324 20.29 -20.76 -26.61
N ARG A 325 21.61 -20.81 -26.85
CA ARG A 325 22.24 -20.14 -28.00
C ARG A 325 21.84 -20.80 -29.32
N THR A 326 21.73 -22.13 -29.34
CA THR A 326 21.33 -22.92 -30.51
C THR A 326 19.81 -22.93 -30.73
N ALA A 327 19.00 -22.87 -29.68
CA ALA A 327 17.53 -22.83 -29.81
C ALA A 327 16.99 -21.53 -30.44
N SER A 328 17.74 -20.41 -30.37
CA SER A 328 17.38 -19.15 -31.06
C SER A 328 17.87 -19.09 -32.51
N SER A 329 18.86 -19.91 -32.89
CA SER A 329 19.38 -19.95 -34.26
C SER A 329 18.70 -21.00 -35.15
N ASP A 330 18.00 -21.98 -34.57
CA ASP A 330 17.42 -23.12 -35.32
C ASP A 330 15.93 -22.99 -35.66
N ARG A 331 15.29 -21.83 -35.44
CA ARG A 331 13.88 -21.60 -35.86
C ARG A 331 13.70 -20.91 -37.21
N ASP A 332 14.78 -20.55 -37.91
CA ASP A 332 14.75 -19.88 -39.22
C ASP A 332 15.27 -20.73 -40.40
N ALA A 333 15.26 -22.06 -40.28
CA ALA A 333 15.70 -22.94 -41.37
C ALA A 333 14.78 -24.15 -41.57
N SER A 334 13.57 -23.94 -42.09
CA SER A 334 12.84 -24.99 -42.84
C SER A 334 11.60 -24.46 -43.56
N SER A 335 11.78 -23.81 -44.71
CA SER A 335 10.86 -23.93 -45.86
C SER A 335 11.38 -23.14 -47.06
N ALA A 336 11.94 -23.85 -48.07
CA ALA A 336 11.83 -23.50 -49.49
C ALA A 336 12.68 -24.46 -50.34
N LEU A 337 12.05 -25.55 -50.82
CA LEU A 337 12.49 -26.29 -51.99
C LEU A 337 11.61 -25.85 -53.17
N GLY A 338 12.20 -25.23 -54.19
CA GLY A 338 11.51 -24.84 -55.43
C GLY A 338 12.43 -24.05 -56.36
N ALA A 339 12.63 -24.55 -57.59
CA ALA A 339 13.79 -24.25 -58.43
C ALA A 339 13.54 -23.26 -59.60
N ARG A 340 14.66 -22.61 -60.06
CA ARG A 340 14.99 -22.04 -61.41
C ARG A 340 14.42 -20.65 -61.82
N PRO A 341 15.03 -19.93 -62.82
CA PRO A 341 16.45 -19.56 -62.99
C PRO A 341 16.67 -18.05 -63.31
N ARG A 342 17.94 -17.61 -63.32
CA ARG A 342 18.47 -16.23 -63.45
C ARG A 342 18.20 -15.51 -64.79
N ARG A 343 18.08 -14.17 -64.74
CA ARG A 343 18.62 -13.20 -65.74
C ARG A 343 19.19 -11.92 -65.05
N PRO A 344 20.20 -11.24 -65.64
CA PRO A 344 21.03 -10.26 -64.94
C PRO A 344 20.71 -8.79 -65.29
N GLY A 345 20.86 -7.86 -64.34
CA GLY A 345 20.83 -6.44 -64.65
C GLY A 345 20.91 -5.50 -63.44
N ARG A 346 22.02 -4.74 -63.39
CA ARG A 346 22.22 -3.42 -62.74
C ARG A 346 22.55 -3.34 -61.23
N ARG A 347 23.87 -3.22 -61.02
CA ARG A 347 24.64 -2.24 -60.21
C ARG A 347 24.12 -1.81 -58.83
N ARG A 348 24.89 -2.26 -57.83
CA ARG A 348 25.06 -1.79 -56.45
C ARG A 348 24.63 -0.33 -56.18
N ARG A 349 23.67 -0.17 -55.27
CA ARG A 349 23.69 0.84 -54.19
C ARG A 349 23.64 0.08 -52.87
N ALA A 350 24.45 0.51 -51.90
CA ALA A 350 24.50 -0.08 -50.56
C ALA A 350 23.09 -0.02 -49.92
N PRO A 351 22.57 -1.12 -49.34
CA PRO A 351 21.33 -1.05 -48.57
C PRO A 351 21.66 -0.44 -47.22
N HIS A 352 20.92 0.62 -46.89
CA HIS A 352 20.59 0.95 -45.50
C HIS A 352 20.21 -0.34 -44.77
N THR A 353 20.91 -0.65 -43.69
CA THR A 353 20.45 -1.63 -42.72
C THR A 353 19.14 -1.12 -42.13
N PRO A 354 18.03 -1.87 -42.21
CA PRO A 354 16.80 -1.53 -41.52
C PRO A 354 17.06 -1.71 -40.03
N THR A 355 16.77 -0.67 -39.24
CA THR A 355 16.40 -0.79 -37.83
C THR A 355 15.24 -1.79 -37.73
N SER A 356 15.55 -3.08 -37.59
CA SER A 356 14.56 -4.07 -37.21
C SER A 356 14.30 -3.91 -35.72
N ALA A 357 13.01 -3.98 -35.39
CA ALA A 357 12.47 -3.89 -34.06
C ALA A 357 13.21 -4.82 -33.09
N ARG A 358 14.07 -4.25 -32.24
CA ARG A 358 14.32 -4.84 -30.92
C ARG A 358 13.00 -4.73 -30.18
N GLY A 359 12.28 -5.85 -30.07
CA GLY A 359 11.17 -5.94 -29.12
C GLY A 359 11.69 -5.49 -27.76
N ALA A 360 11.01 -4.53 -27.13
CA ALA A 360 11.44 -3.92 -25.87
C ALA A 360 11.60 -5.03 -24.82
N VAL A 361 12.86 -5.39 -24.50
CA VAL A 361 13.17 -6.39 -23.49
C VAL A 361 13.24 -5.66 -22.17
N VAL A 362 12.08 -5.43 -21.57
CA VAL A 362 11.99 -4.90 -20.21
C VAL A 362 12.65 -5.92 -19.27
N THR A 363 13.56 -5.52 -18.38
CA THR A 363 14.29 -6.42 -17.45
C THR A 363 14.13 -5.98 -15.99
N ILE A 364 13.87 -6.90 -15.05
CA ILE A 364 13.80 -6.58 -13.61
C ILE A 364 15.19 -6.72 -13.01
N ALA A 365 15.63 -5.72 -12.25
CA ALA A 365 16.93 -5.76 -11.59
C ALA A 365 16.93 -6.67 -10.33
N ASN A 366 15.85 -6.68 -9.55
CA ASN A 366 15.82 -7.16 -8.17
C ASN A 366 16.12 -8.64 -7.92
N ALA A 367 15.23 -9.53 -8.33
CA ALA A 367 15.38 -10.95 -8.03
C ALA A 367 16.74 -11.43 -8.57
N GLY A 368 17.13 -10.90 -9.73
CA GLY A 368 18.49 -10.86 -10.28
C GLY A 368 19.59 -10.85 -9.23
N SER A 369 19.77 -9.72 -8.59
CA SER A 369 20.90 -9.55 -7.68
C SER A 369 20.84 -10.31 -6.39
N LEU A 370 19.67 -10.49 -5.76
CA LEU A 370 19.65 -11.25 -4.51
C LEU A 370 19.92 -12.72 -4.81
N VAL A 371 19.50 -13.21 -5.99
CA VAL A 371 19.91 -14.51 -6.52
C VAL A 371 21.42 -14.55 -6.75
N TRP A 372 21.98 -13.55 -7.45
CA TRP A 372 23.43 -13.46 -7.70
C TRP A 372 24.25 -13.31 -6.43
N TRP A 373 23.85 -12.46 -5.48
CA TRP A 373 24.50 -12.30 -4.20
C TRP A 373 24.43 -13.58 -3.35
N THR A 374 23.26 -14.24 -3.31
CA THR A 374 23.12 -15.56 -2.65
C THR A 374 24.12 -16.55 -3.24
N TRP A 375 24.23 -16.57 -4.57
CA TRP A 375 25.18 -17.42 -5.27
C TRP A 375 26.65 -17.04 -4.99
N GLU A 376 27.01 -15.75 -5.03
CA GLU A 376 28.39 -15.27 -4.80
C GLU A 376 28.87 -15.59 -3.38
N VAL A 377 28.00 -15.46 -2.37
CA VAL A 377 28.33 -15.82 -0.99
C VAL A 377 28.49 -17.33 -0.84
N GLU A 378 27.60 -18.13 -1.43
CA GLU A 378 27.73 -19.59 -1.44
C GLU A 378 28.96 -20.06 -2.22
N ASP A 379 29.33 -19.37 -3.30
CA ASP A 379 30.55 -19.61 -4.05
C ASP A 379 31.81 -19.29 -3.24
N ALA A 380 31.80 -18.19 -2.49
CA ALA A 380 32.87 -17.88 -1.55
C ALA A 380 33.00 -18.97 -0.46
N PHE A 381 31.89 -19.51 0.07
CA PHE A 381 31.94 -20.66 0.99
C PHE A 381 32.53 -21.91 0.32
N ARG A 382 32.21 -22.19 -0.95
CA ARG A 382 32.82 -23.29 -1.71
C ARG A 382 34.32 -23.09 -1.89
N ALA A 383 34.76 -21.90 -2.30
CA ALA A 383 36.18 -21.58 -2.45
C ALA A 383 36.95 -21.71 -1.14
N VAL A 384 36.36 -21.29 -0.01
CA VAL A 384 36.93 -21.53 1.34
C VAL A 384 37.09 -23.02 1.62
N LYS A 385 36.08 -23.84 1.29
CA LYS A 385 36.13 -25.31 1.45
C LYS A 385 37.20 -25.95 0.56
N GLU A 386 37.41 -25.40 -0.63
CA GLU A 386 38.47 -25.82 -1.59
C GLU A 386 39.88 -25.35 -1.20
N GLY A 387 39.99 -24.45 -0.21
CA GLY A 387 41.25 -24.04 0.41
C GLY A 387 41.58 -22.55 0.32
N ASP A 388 40.79 -21.74 -0.39
CA ASP A 388 40.96 -20.29 -0.46
C ASP A 388 40.35 -19.59 0.76
N LYS A 389 41.14 -19.50 1.84
CA LYS A 389 40.75 -18.82 3.08
C LYS A 389 40.47 -17.31 2.91
N HIS A 390 40.85 -16.70 1.79
CA HIS A 390 40.66 -15.27 1.54
C HIS A 390 39.45 -14.97 0.63
N ALA A 391 38.73 -15.99 0.16
CA ALA A 391 37.61 -15.82 -0.75
C ALA A 391 36.54 -14.85 -0.20
N MET A 392 36.13 -15.01 1.07
CA MET A 392 35.14 -14.13 1.70
C MET A 392 35.62 -12.67 1.81
N LYS A 393 36.91 -12.46 2.13
CA LYS A 393 37.51 -11.12 2.21
C LYS A 393 37.63 -10.47 0.83
N THR A 394 37.90 -11.27 -0.20
CA THR A 394 37.94 -10.80 -1.60
C THR A 394 36.54 -10.39 -2.07
N LEU A 395 35.51 -11.13 -1.66
CA LEU A 395 34.11 -10.77 -1.92
C LEU A 395 33.73 -9.46 -1.22
N GLU A 396 34.05 -9.30 0.08
CA GLU A 396 33.78 -8.05 0.81
C GLU A 396 34.42 -6.84 0.14
N ALA A 397 35.72 -6.93 -0.22
CA ALA A 397 36.41 -5.83 -0.88
C ALA A 397 35.76 -5.45 -2.22
N ARG A 398 35.24 -6.44 -2.95
CA ARG A 398 34.50 -6.24 -4.20
C ARG A 398 33.16 -5.55 -3.96
N LEU A 399 32.38 -6.01 -2.99
CA LEU A 399 31.09 -5.39 -2.61
C LEU A 399 31.30 -3.93 -2.17
N THR A 400 32.31 -3.67 -1.34
CA THR A 400 32.66 -2.32 -0.90
C THR A 400 33.07 -1.42 -2.08
N LYS A 401 33.80 -1.94 -3.07
CA LYS A 401 34.13 -1.17 -4.28
C LYS A 401 32.87 -0.81 -5.08
N GLN A 402 31.99 -1.78 -5.33
CA GLN A 402 30.73 -1.56 -6.08
C GLN A 402 29.83 -0.55 -5.36
N LEU A 403 29.76 -0.64 -4.04
CA LEU A 403 28.98 0.28 -3.21
C LEU A 403 29.46 1.73 -3.39
N ASN A 404 30.78 1.96 -3.39
CA ASN A 404 31.35 3.29 -3.61
C ASN A 404 31.09 3.82 -5.04
N GLU A 405 31.08 2.94 -6.05
CA GLU A 405 30.73 3.32 -7.43
C GLU A 405 29.27 3.82 -7.52
N LEU A 406 28.34 3.20 -6.80
CA LEU A 406 26.95 3.65 -6.73
C LEU A 406 26.79 4.98 -5.99
N VAL A 407 27.55 5.21 -4.91
CA VAL A 407 27.53 6.51 -4.22
C VAL A 407 28.04 7.62 -5.13
N ALA A 408 29.11 7.37 -5.87
CA ALA A 408 29.61 8.32 -6.87
C ALA A 408 28.53 8.61 -7.93
N MET A 409 27.73 7.61 -8.31
CA MET A 409 26.63 7.77 -9.26
C MET A 409 25.49 8.64 -8.72
N VAL A 410 25.11 8.55 -7.43
CA VAL A 410 24.06 9.40 -6.82
C VAL A 410 24.38 10.89 -6.90
N ARG A 411 25.67 11.23 -6.90
CA ARG A 411 26.16 12.61 -7.00
C ARG A 411 26.08 13.19 -8.42
N GLN A 412 25.87 12.34 -9.43
CA GLN A 412 25.70 12.77 -10.82
C GLN A 412 24.29 13.32 -11.07
N ASP A 413 24.13 14.00 -12.20
CA ASP A 413 22.81 14.48 -12.63
C ASP A 413 21.96 13.33 -13.17
N LEU A 414 21.27 12.65 -12.25
CA LEU A 414 20.32 11.59 -12.57
C LEU A 414 18.89 12.13 -12.65
N ASN A 415 18.10 11.55 -13.55
CA ASN A 415 16.65 11.76 -13.51
C ASN A 415 16.07 11.20 -12.19
N LYS A 416 14.86 11.63 -11.81
CA LYS A 416 14.25 11.28 -10.53
C LYS A 416 14.06 9.77 -10.34
N ILE A 417 13.74 9.05 -11.42
CA ILE A 417 13.50 7.61 -11.43
C ILE A 417 14.81 6.85 -11.19
N ASN A 418 15.83 7.12 -11.99
CA ASN A 418 17.17 6.52 -11.90
C ASN A 418 17.82 6.83 -10.56
N ARG A 419 17.64 8.02 -9.99
CA ARG A 419 18.10 8.31 -8.62
C ARG A 419 17.40 7.41 -7.59
N LYS A 420 16.08 7.24 -7.72
CA LYS A 420 15.33 6.35 -6.81
C LYS A 420 15.75 4.90 -6.97
N LYS A 421 16.08 4.46 -8.20
CA LYS A 421 16.68 3.16 -8.50
C LYS A 421 18.00 2.97 -7.74
N VAL A 422 18.95 3.89 -7.92
CA VAL A 422 20.28 3.82 -7.28
C VAL A 422 20.16 3.89 -5.75
N ASN A 423 19.34 4.79 -5.21
CA ASN A 423 19.15 4.90 -3.75
C ASN A 423 18.57 3.62 -3.15
N THR A 424 17.63 3.00 -3.84
CA THR A 424 17.00 1.75 -3.38
C THR A 424 18.02 0.61 -3.38
N LEU A 425 18.83 0.52 -4.44
CA LEU A 425 19.92 -0.44 -4.54
C LEU A 425 20.96 -0.26 -3.43
N LEU A 426 21.39 0.99 -3.19
CA LEU A 426 22.36 1.32 -2.14
C LEU A 426 21.94 0.80 -0.77
N ILE A 427 20.67 0.96 -0.39
CA ILE A 427 20.16 0.50 0.91
C ILE A 427 20.34 -1.01 1.07
N ILE A 428 20.08 -1.78 0.01
CA ILE A 428 20.15 -3.24 0.07
C ILE A 428 21.61 -3.72 0.03
N ASP A 429 22.43 -3.10 -0.80
CA ASP A 429 23.85 -3.41 -0.92
C ASP A 429 24.63 -3.16 0.36
N VAL A 430 24.33 -2.08 1.08
CA VAL A 430 24.95 -1.85 2.39
C VAL A 430 24.67 -3.03 3.32
N HIS A 431 23.42 -3.48 3.37
CA HIS A 431 23.03 -4.63 4.19
C HIS A 431 23.75 -5.92 3.75
N SER A 432 23.75 -6.22 2.44
CA SER A 432 24.47 -7.38 1.88
C SER A 432 25.97 -7.37 2.18
N ARG A 433 26.63 -6.20 2.07
CA ARG A 433 28.04 -6.03 2.42
C ARG A 433 28.27 -6.21 3.91
N ASP A 434 27.44 -5.58 4.75
CA ASP A 434 27.56 -5.64 6.21
C ASP A 434 27.39 -7.08 6.74
N ILE A 435 26.55 -7.90 6.10
CA ILE A 435 26.43 -9.34 6.38
C ILE A 435 27.76 -10.05 6.08
N VAL A 436 28.33 -9.87 4.89
CA VAL A 436 29.60 -10.52 4.51
C VAL A 436 30.74 -10.08 5.43
N ASP A 437 30.80 -8.80 5.78
CA ASP A 437 31.74 -8.25 6.75
C ASP A 437 31.55 -8.86 8.15
N SER A 438 30.30 -9.12 8.56
CA SER A 438 30.03 -9.88 9.80
C SER A 438 30.55 -11.32 9.74
N PHE A 439 30.41 -12.00 8.60
CA PHE A 439 30.93 -13.36 8.42
C PHE A 439 32.45 -13.42 8.55
N ILE A 440 33.16 -12.41 8.04
CA ILE A 440 34.61 -12.31 8.22
C ILE A 440 34.98 -12.10 9.68
N ARG A 441 34.30 -11.19 10.38
CA ARG A 441 34.57 -10.90 11.79
C ARG A 441 34.29 -12.09 12.71
N GLU A 442 33.19 -12.79 12.45
CA GLU A 442 32.72 -13.92 13.25
C GLU A 442 33.30 -15.26 12.78
N SER A 443 34.13 -15.24 11.73
CA SER A 443 34.75 -16.44 11.15
C SER A 443 33.73 -17.51 10.74
N ILE A 444 32.65 -17.08 10.07
CA ILE A 444 31.64 -17.96 9.47
C ILE A 444 32.23 -18.49 8.15
N LEU A 445 32.40 -19.81 8.04
CA LEU A 445 33.13 -20.44 6.93
C LEU A 445 32.29 -21.46 6.15
N ASN A 446 31.07 -21.75 6.61
CA ASN A 446 30.23 -22.78 6.01
C ASN A 446 28.79 -22.30 5.79
N ALA A 447 28.22 -22.60 4.61
CA ALA A 447 26.83 -22.30 4.26
C ALA A 447 25.78 -23.01 5.13
N LYS A 448 26.16 -24.04 5.90
CA LYS A 448 25.27 -24.70 6.88
C LYS A 448 25.22 -23.98 8.24
N GLU A 449 26.00 -22.92 8.43
CA GLU A 449 25.98 -22.17 9.68
C GLU A 449 24.73 -21.28 9.77
N PHE A 450 24.19 -21.17 10.98
CA PHE A 450 22.98 -20.41 11.26
C PHE A 450 23.08 -18.94 10.81
N ALA A 451 24.28 -18.34 10.88
CA ALA A 451 24.51 -16.98 10.43
C ALA A 451 24.13 -16.78 8.94
N TRP A 452 24.38 -17.77 8.07
CA TRP A 452 23.93 -17.76 6.67
C TRP A 452 22.48 -18.23 6.54
N GLU A 453 22.09 -19.30 7.23
CA GLU A 453 20.74 -19.85 7.11
C GLU A 453 19.63 -18.88 7.57
N SER A 454 19.95 -18.00 8.53
CA SER A 454 19.06 -16.96 9.03
C SER A 454 18.82 -15.82 8.04
N GLN A 455 19.62 -15.70 6.98
CA GLN A 455 19.44 -14.69 5.94
C GLN A 455 18.30 -15.08 4.98
N LEU A 456 17.64 -14.06 4.42
CA LEU A 456 16.63 -14.26 3.38
C LEU A 456 17.34 -14.50 2.03
N ARG A 457 17.39 -15.76 1.59
CA ARG A 457 18.15 -16.21 0.43
C ARG A 457 17.24 -16.46 -0.76
N PHE A 458 17.68 -16.06 -1.96
CA PHE A 458 16.89 -16.13 -3.18
C PHE A 458 17.57 -17.08 -4.17
N TYR A 459 16.78 -17.94 -4.77
CA TYR A 459 17.24 -18.96 -5.72
C TYR A 459 16.34 -18.93 -6.95
N TRP A 460 16.93 -18.99 -8.15
CA TRP A 460 16.17 -19.42 -9.32
C TRP A 460 16.23 -20.94 -9.38
N ASP A 461 15.13 -21.61 -9.05
CA ASP A 461 15.05 -23.06 -9.08
C ASP A 461 14.67 -23.51 -10.50
N ARG A 462 15.54 -24.32 -11.11
CA ARG A 462 15.39 -24.79 -12.48
C ARG A 462 14.28 -25.81 -12.63
N ASP A 463 14.07 -26.67 -11.64
CA ASP A 463 13.16 -27.81 -11.76
C ASP A 463 11.70 -27.35 -11.77
N VAL A 464 11.41 -26.26 -11.05
CA VAL A 464 10.10 -25.57 -11.07
C VAL A 464 10.07 -24.35 -12.00
N ASP A 465 11.22 -23.98 -12.57
CA ASP A 465 11.46 -22.76 -13.35
C ASP A 465 10.86 -21.50 -12.68
N ASP A 466 11.24 -21.27 -11.42
CA ASP A 466 10.63 -20.24 -10.58
C ASP A 466 11.61 -19.67 -9.54
N CYS A 467 11.34 -18.44 -9.07
CA CYS A 467 12.10 -17.83 -7.99
C CYS A 467 11.61 -18.33 -6.62
N VAL A 468 12.51 -18.99 -5.90
CA VAL A 468 12.30 -19.60 -4.58
C VAL A 468 13.08 -18.81 -3.53
N ILE A 469 12.48 -18.65 -2.36
CA ILE A 469 13.04 -17.87 -1.26
C ILE A 469 13.15 -18.80 -0.05
N LYS A 470 14.32 -18.83 0.59
CA LYS A 470 14.58 -19.68 1.76
C LYS A 470 15.09 -18.83 2.92
N GLN A 471 14.55 -19.08 4.11
CA GLN A 471 15.05 -18.50 5.36
C GLN A 471 14.82 -19.48 6.49
N CYS A 472 15.88 -19.82 7.23
CA CYS A 472 15.89 -20.92 8.17
C CYS A 472 15.30 -22.19 7.53
N THR A 473 14.26 -22.77 8.12
CA THR A 473 13.52 -23.93 7.58
C THR A 473 12.37 -23.55 6.65
N GLY A 474 12.09 -22.25 6.49
CA GLY A 474 11.00 -21.73 5.67
C GLY A 474 11.32 -21.74 4.18
N PHE A 475 10.31 -22.06 3.38
CA PHE A 475 10.33 -22.07 1.92
C PHE A 475 9.16 -21.26 1.39
N PHE A 476 9.44 -20.26 0.56
CA PHE A 476 8.45 -19.34 -0.01
C PHE A 476 8.66 -19.20 -1.51
N ARG A 477 7.58 -18.88 -2.24
CA ARG A 477 7.63 -18.51 -3.65
C ARG A 477 7.57 -17.01 -3.81
N TYR A 478 8.27 -16.49 -4.81
CA TYR A 478 8.15 -15.09 -5.20
C TYR A 478 6.77 -14.82 -5.83
N GLY A 479 6.09 -13.76 -5.41
CA GLY A 479 4.68 -13.51 -5.75
C GLY A 479 4.44 -12.76 -7.06
N TYR A 480 5.48 -12.12 -7.62
CA TYR A 480 5.42 -11.34 -8.86
C TYR A 480 4.34 -10.24 -8.88
N GLU A 481 4.07 -9.60 -7.73
CA GLU A 481 3.19 -8.42 -7.67
C GLU A 481 3.92 -7.16 -8.17
N TYR A 482 3.26 -6.38 -9.04
CA TYR A 482 3.78 -5.08 -9.46
C TYR A 482 3.55 -4.01 -8.36
N MET A 483 4.62 -3.64 -7.64
CA MET A 483 4.69 -2.63 -6.56
C MET A 483 5.20 -1.20 -6.93
N GLY A 484 5.42 -0.87 -8.19
CA GLY A 484 6.23 0.28 -8.65
C GLY A 484 7.60 0.48 -7.96
N LEU A 485 8.21 1.65 -8.17
CA LEU A 485 9.46 2.06 -7.54
C LEU A 485 9.24 2.53 -6.09
N ASN A 486 8.79 1.66 -5.18
CA ASN A 486 8.29 2.06 -3.85
C ASN A 486 9.36 2.24 -2.75
N GLY A 487 10.66 2.23 -3.10
CA GLY A 487 11.77 2.34 -2.14
C GLY A 487 11.81 1.21 -1.10
N ARG A 488 12.90 1.14 -0.33
CA ARG A 488 13.13 0.11 0.69
C ARG A 488 13.36 0.69 2.07
N LEU A 489 12.94 -0.07 3.08
CA LEU A 489 13.28 0.20 4.47
C LEU A 489 14.77 -0.11 4.70
N VAL A 490 15.43 0.70 5.53
CA VAL A 490 16.79 0.38 5.97
C VAL A 490 16.73 -0.86 6.87
N ILE A 491 17.44 -1.91 6.46
CA ILE A 491 17.48 -3.17 7.21
C ILE A 491 18.48 -3.02 8.36
N THR A 492 18.04 -3.37 9.57
CA THR A 492 18.83 -3.33 10.80
C THR A 492 18.77 -4.71 11.47
N PRO A 493 19.65 -5.02 12.43
CA PRO A 493 19.57 -6.29 13.17
C PRO A 493 18.20 -6.53 13.87
N LEU A 494 17.49 -5.45 14.22
CA LEU A 494 16.12 -5.55 14.74
C LEU A 494 15.13 -5.98 13.65
N THR A 495 15.24 -5.38 12.45
CA THR A 495 14.44 -5.72 11.28
C THR A 495 14.69 -7.17 10.85
N ASP A 496 15.94 -7.62 10.81
CA ASP A 496 16.30 -9.01 10.45
C ASP A 496 15.70 -10.03 11.41
N ARG A 497 15.78 -9.74 12.72
CA ARG A 497 15.14 -10.58 13.74
C ARG A 497 13.63 -10.64 13.54
N CYS A 498 13.00 -9.52 13.17
CA CYS A 498 11.58 -9.48 12.88
C CYS A 498 11.24 -10.30 11.62
N TYR A 499 12.03 -10.16 10.54
CA TYR A 499 11.88 -10.96 9.33
C TYR A 499 11.94 -12.45 9.62
N MET A 500 13.01 -12.89 10.28
CA MET A 500 13.20 -14.29 10.66
C MET A 500 12.06 -14.82 11.52
N THR A 501 11.57 -14.03 12.47
CA THR A 501 10.46 -14.48 13.34
C THR A 501 9.15 -14.58 12.57
N ILE A 502 8.88 -13.65 11.64
CA ILE A 502 7.70 -13.67 10.80
C ILE A 502 7.75 -14.85 9.82
N THR A 503 8.84 -15.03 9.09
CA THR A 503 8.97 -16.14 8.14
C THR A 503 8.89 -17.48 8.87
N GLN A 504 9.51 -17.62 10.04
CA GLN A 504 9.36 -18.81 10.86
C GLN A 504 7.90 -19.05 11.30
N ALA A 505 7.16 -18.00 11.66
CA ALA A 505 5.75 -18.11 12.01
C ALA A 505 4.90 -18.58 10.81
N LEU A 506 5.14 -18.03 9.62
CA LEU A 506 4.45 -18.41 8.39
C LEU A 506 4.72 -19.88 8.01
N THR A 507 5.93 -20.39 8.25
CA THR A 507 6.25 -21.81 8.06
C THR A 507 5.32 -22.71 8.88
N PHE A 508 4.93 -22.28 10.08
CA PHE A 508 3.99 -22.97 10.96
C PHE A 508 2.53 -22.54 10.80
N LYS A 509 2.20 -21.80 9.72
CA LYS A 509 0.84 -21.28 9.45
C LYS A 509 0.30 -20.39 10.58
N LEU A 510 1.19 -19.70 11.29
CA LEU A 510 0.86 -18.71 12.31
C LEU A 510 0.99 -17.29 11.75
N GLY A 511 0.27 -16.35 12.36
CA GLY A 511 0.48 -14.93 12.11
C GLY A 511 1.69 -14.36 12.86
N GLY A 512 2.09 -13.15 12.54
CA GLY A 512 3.11 -12.40 13.31
C GLY A 512 2.49 -11.28 14.15
N SER A 513 3.02 -11.04 15.35
CA SER A 513 2.58 -9.94 16.22
C SER A 513 3.75 -9.01 16.62
N PRO A 514 4.21 -8.12 15.73
CA PRO A 514 5.14 -7.06 16.08
C PRO A 514 4.54 -6.09 17.11
N ALA A 515 5.15 -5.99 18.28
CA ALA A 515 4.70 -5.15 19.38
C ALA A 515 5.83 -4.27 19.92
N GLY A 516 5.53 -3.00 20.20
CA GLY A 516 6.51 -2.06 20.72
C GLY A 516 6.06 -0.60 20.61
N PRO A 517 6.85 0.36 21.11
CA PRO A 517 6.50 1.78 21.10
C PRO A 517 6.16 2.33 19.71
N ALA A 518 5.43 3.45 19.67
CA ALA A 518 5.15 4.14 18.41
C ALA A 518 6.45 4.58 17.72
N GLY A 519 6.51 4.47 16.39
CA GLY A 519 7.67 4.88 15.59
C GLY A 519 8.85 3.90 15.55
N THR A 520 8.70 2.67 16.02
CA THR A 520 9.72 1.60 15.93
C THR A 520 9.70 0.81 14.60
N GLY A 521 8.90 1.22 13.63
CA GLY A 521 8.88 0.62 12.28
C GLY A 521 8.13 -0.72 12.17
N LYS A 522 7.16 -1.00 13.05
CA LYS A 522 6.41 -2.28 13.10
C LYS A 522 5.72 -2.61 11.77
N THR A 523 4.86 -1.70 11.31
CA THR A 523 4.08 -1.83 10.08
C THR A 523 4.98 -1.77 8.85
N GLU A 524 5.96 -0.88 8.86
CA GLU A 524 6.93 -0.74 7.78
C GLU A 524 7.81 -1.98 7.60
N THR A 525 8.16 -2.68 8.68
CA THR A 525 8.93 -3.93 8.63
C THR A 525 8.12 -5.04 7.97
N VAL A 526 6.85 -5.22 8.36
CA VAL A 526 5.95 -6.21 7.72
C VAL A 526 5.77 -5.88 6.23
N LYS A 527 5.52 -4.61 5.90
CA LYS A 527 5.35 -4.18 4.51
C LYS A 527 6.63 -4.40 3.69
N ASP A 528 7.81 -4.10 4.24
CA ASP A 528 9.08 -4.28 3.52
C ASP A 528 9.41 -5.77 3.30
N LEU A 529 9.04 -6.66 4.24
CA LEU A 529 9.16 -8.10 4.03
C LEU A 529 8.23 -8.61 2.92
N ALA A 530 6.97 -8.16 2.91
CA ALA A 530 6.03 -8.50 1.84
C ALA A 530 6.55 -8.06 0.47
N LYS A 531 7.17 -6.87 0.41
CA LYS A 531 7.88 -6.39 -0.79
C LYS A 531 9.03 -7.31 -1.21
N SER A 532 9.82 -7.83 -0.27
CA SER A 532 10.88 -8.81 -0.57
C SER A 532 10.33 -10.09 -1.20
N LEU A 533 9.15 -10.53 -0.79
CA LEU A 533 8.48 -11.71 -1.33
C LEU A 533 7.64 -11.40 -2.59
N ALA A 534 7.56 -10.13 -3.00
CA ALA A 534 6.67 -9.63 -4.05
C ALA A 534 5.19 -10.04 -3.86
N LEU A 535 4.69 -9.90 -2.63
CA LEU A 535 3.30 -10.15 -2.26
C LEU A 535 2.56 -8.85 -1.93
N PRO A 536 1.29 -8.69 -2.34
CA PRO A 536 0.49 -7.53 -1.96
C PRO A 536 0.29 -7.49 -0.44
N CYS A 537 0.48 -6.33 0.18
CA CYS A 537 0.31 -6.12 1.61
C CYS A 537 -0.67 -4.96 1.89
N PHE A 538 -1.85 -5.31 2.38
CA PHE A 538 -2.90 -4.38 2.77
C PHE A 538 -2.72 -4.01 4.24
N VAL A 539 -2.53 -2.71 4.51
CA VAL A 539 -2.44 -2.19 5.88
C VAL A 539 -3.80 -1.64 6.26
N ILE A 540 -4.46 -2.28 7.23
CA ILE A 540 -5.77 -1.88 7.76
C ILE A 540 -5.56 -1.24 9.12
N ASN A 541 -5.97 0.01 9.28
CA ASN A 541 -5.96 0.68 10.58
C ASN A 541 -7.18 0.26 11.40
N CYS A 542 -6.96 -0.36 12.56
CA CYS A 542 -8.03 -0.84 13.42
C CYS A 542 -8.52 0.27 14.37
N GLY A 543 -9.81 0.57 14.29
CA GLY A 543 -10.51 1.49 15.20
C GLY A 543 -11.66 0.80 15.94
N GLU A 544 -12.28 1.53 16.87
CA GLU A 544 -13.39 1.04 17.69
C GLU A 544 -14.64 0.67 16.87
N GLY A 545 -14.82 1.30 15.70
CA GLY A 545 -15.95 1.04 14.79
C GLY A 545 -15.78 -0.18 13.87
N LEU A 546 -14.69 -0.95 13.99
CA LEU A 546 -14.45 -2.12 13.14
C LEU A 546 -15.21 -3.34 13.69
N ASP A 547 -16.19 -3.82 12.93
CA ASP A 547 -17.02 -4.96 13.30
C ASP A 547 -16.50 -6.31 12.74
N TYR A 548 -17.08 -7.41 13.21
CA TYR A 548 -16.67 -8.76 12.80
C TYR A 548 -17.03 -9.08 11.34
N LYS A 549 -18.02 -8.38 10.76
CA LYS A 549 -18.46 -8.57 9.38
C LYS A 549 -17.47 -7.93 8.40
N ALA A 550 -17.05 -6.70 8.68
CA ALA A 550 -15.99 -6.02 7.94
C ALA A 550 -14.69 -6.80 8.03
N MET A 551 -14.33 -7.30 9.22
CA MET A 551 -13.14 -8.17 9.38
C MET A 551 -13.27 -9.46 8.56
N GLY A 552 -14.43 -10.13 8.60
CA GLY A 552 -14.70 -11.31 7.77
C GLY A 552 -14.54 -11.02 6.28
N SER A 553 -15.09 -9.91 5.79
CA SER A 553 -14.97 -9.47 4.40
C SER A 553 -13.51 -9.18 4.00
N ILE A 554 -12.74 -8.50 4.86
CA ILE A 554 -11.31 -8.24 4.66
C ILE A 554 -10.53 -9.58 4.61
N PHE A 555 -10.81 -10.51 5.52
CA PHE A 555 -10.18 -11.82 5.53
C PHE A 555 -10.52 -12.63 4.26
N SER A 556 -11.77 -12.60 3.80
CA SER A 556 -12.18 -13.20 2.53
C SER A 556 -11.34 -12.67 1.36
N GLY A 557 -11.15 -11.34 1.27
CA GLY A 557 -10.30 -10.73 0.26
C GLY A 557 -8.85 -11.17 0.37
N LEU A 558 -8.26 -11.13 1.57
CA LEU A 558 -6.86 -11.50 1.79
C LEU A 558 -6.56 -12.96 1.42
N VAL A 559 -7.45 -13.88 1.79
CA VAL A 559 -7.30 -15.32 1.53
C VAL A 559 -7.46 -15.65 0.05
N GLN A 560 -8.44 -15.05 -0.63
CA GLN A 560 -8.72 -15.30 -2.05
C GLN A 560 -7.72 -14.60 -2.98
N VAL A 561 -7.16 -13.45 -2.61
CA VAL A 561 -6.05 -12.81 -3.34
C VAL A 561 -4.72 -13.52 -3.07
N GLY A 562 -4.57 -14.13 -1.89
CA GLY A 562 -3.29 -14.63 -1.40
C GLY A 562 -2.37 -13.51 -0.93
N ALA A 563 -2.95 -12.48 -0.29
CA ALA A 563 -2.29 -11.27 0.16
C ALA A 563 -1.95 -11.30 1.66
N TRP A 564 -1.10 -10.36 2.07
CA TRP A 564 -0.79 -10.12 3.47
C TRP A 564 -1.68 -9.02 4.05
N GLY A 565 -2.28 -9.29 5.21
CA GLY A 565 -3.03 -8.29 5.98
C GLY A 565 -2.22 -7.84 7.19
N CYS A 566 -1.87 -6.55 7.24
CA CYS A 566 -1.26 -5.93 8.40
C CYS A 566 -2.28 -5.05 9.12
N PHE A 567 -2.77 -5.53 10.25
CA PHE A 567 -3.77 -4.87 11.07
C PHE A 567 -3.06 -3.97 12.08
N ASP A 568 -2.98 -2.68 11.73
CA ASP A 568 -2.32 -1.67 12.54
C ASP A 568 -3.20 -1.32 13.73
N GLU A 569 -2.60 -1.15 14.90
CA GLU A 569 -3.32 -0.74 16.11
C GLU A 569 -4.43 -1.71 16.54
N PHE A 570 -4.26 -3.01 16.27
CA PHE A 570 -5.25 -4.08 16.45
C PHE A 570 -5.89 -4.15 17.84
N ASN A 571 -5.15 -3.74 18.87
CA ASN A 571 -5.62 -3.64 20.26
C ASN A 571 -6.57 -2.45 20.54
N ARG A 572 -7.11 -1.78 19.50
CA ARG A 572 -8.24 -0.84 19.60
C ARG A 572 -9.59 -1.48 19.33
N ILE A 573 -9.61 -2.71 18.83
CA ILE A 573 -10.86 -3.43 18.56
C ILE A 573 -11.47 -3.85 19.90
N ASN A 574 -12.80 -3.77 19.99
CA ASN A 574 -13.55 -4.22 21.15
C ASN A 574 -13.35 -5.75 21.38
N ILE A 575 -13.22 -6.15 22.64
CA ILE A 575 -12.96 -7.53 23.07
C ILE A 575 -14.04 -8.50 22.55
N GLU A 576 -15.29 -8.06 22.47
CA GLU A 576 -16.40 -8.85 21.93
C GLU A 576 -16.18 -9.23 20.46
N VAL A 577 -15.70 -8.28 19.65
CA VAL A 577 -15.37 -8.50 18.23
C VAL A 577 -14.13 -9.38 18.10
N LEU A 578 -13.12 -9.17 18.93
CA LEU A 578 -11.87 -9.97 18.92
C LEU A 578 -12.14 -11.46 19.14
N SER A 579 -13.16 -11.81 19.92
CA SER A 579 -13.54 -13.20 20.18
C SER A 579 -14.05 -13.90 18.91
N VAL A 580 -14.88 -13.22 18.11
CA VAL A 580 -15.37 -13.74 16.81
C VAL A 580 -14.24 -13.78 15.78
N VAL A 581 -13.43 -12.74 15.72
CA VAL A 581 -12.25 -12.66 14.83
C VAL A 581 -11.26 -13.79 15.09
N SER A 582 -11.08 -14.20 16.35
CA SER A 582 -10.26 -15.36 16.71
C SER A 582 -10.77 -16.66 16.11
N ALA A 583 -12.08 -16.87 16.08
CA ALA A 583 -12.69 -18.04 15.44
C ALA A 583 -12.50 -18.02 13.91
N GLN A 584 -12.67 -16.86 13.27
CA GLN A 584 -12.45 -16.69 11.83
C GLN A 584 -11.01 -16.99 11.44
N LEU A 585 -10.03 -16.41 12.14
CA LEU A 585 -8.60 -16.66 11.91
C LEU A 585 -8.22 -18.12 12.15
N ARG A 586 -8.81 -18.76 13.16
CA ARG A 586 -8.58 -20.18 13.44
C ARG A 586 -9.11 -21.09 12.32
N SER A 587 -10.27 -20.75 11.74
CA SER A 587 -10.79 -21.49 10.58
C SER A 587 -9.85 -21.39 9.37
N ILE A 588 -9.35 -20.18 9.09
CA ILE A 588 -8.35 -19.97 8.03
C ILE A 588 -7.07 -20.76 8.32
N GLN A 589 -6.55 -20.67 9.55
CA GLN A 589 -5.36 -21.41 9.95
C GLN A 589 -5.52 -22.93 9.77
N ASN A 590 -6.66 -23.49 10.18
CA ASN A 590 -6.93 -24.92 10.00
C ASN A 590 -6.91 -25.30 8.51
N ALA A 591 -7.52 -24.49 7.64
CA ALA A 591 -7.46 -24.74 6.20
C ALA A 591 -6.03 -24.64 5.63
N LEU A 592 -5.18 -23.79 6.19
CA LEU A 592 -3.77 -23.69 5.82
C LEU A 592 -2.93 -24.88 6.33
N ILE A 593 -3.25 -25.44 7.49
CA ILE A 593 -2.55 -26.58 8.10
C ILE A 593 -2.93 -27.89 7.41
N TYR A 594 -4.22 -28.09 7.14
CA TYR A 594 -4.74 -29.33 6.52
C TYR A 594 -4.76 -29.29 4.99
N ASP A 595 -4.23 -28.21 4.39
CA ASP A 595 -4.22 -27.98 2.96
C ASP A 595 -5.61 -28.03 2.28
N ASN A 596 -6.64 -27.59 2.99
CA ASN A 596 -7.98 -27.48 2.44
C ASN A 596 -8.03 -26.40 1.34
N PRO A 597 -8.76 -26.64 0.24
CA PRO A 597 -8.90 -25.68 -0.87
C PRO A 597 -9.86 -24.53 -0.53
N THR A 598 -10.73 -24.73 0.45
CA THR A 598 -11.71 -23.74 0.92
C THR A 598 -11.70 -23.65 2.44
N CYS A 599 -12.20 -22.54 2.97
CA CYS A 599 -12.52 -22.38 4.39
C CYS A 599 -13.81 -21.58 4.58
N ASP A 600 -14.51 -21.81 5.70
CA ASP A 600 -15.69 -21.02 6.07
C ASP A 600 -15.36 -20.17 7.31
N ILE A 601 -15.56 -18.86 7.18
CA ILE A 601 -15.35 -17.87 8.24
C ILE A 601 -16.64 -17.17 8.68
N GLY A 602 -17.79 -17.78 8.39
CA GLY A 602 -19.12 -17.28 8.70
C GLY A 602 -19.78 -16.47 7.57
N ASN A 603 -19.11 -16.38 6.41
CA ASN A 603 -19.62 -15.70 5.21
C ASN A 603 -19.75 -16.69 4.02
N GLY A 604 -19.78 -17.99 4.30
CA GLY A 604 -19.76 -19.05 3.28
C GLY A 604 -18.35 -19.52 2.95
N ASP A 605 -18.27 -20.52 2.06
CA ASP A 605 -17.00 -21.11 1.62
C ASP A 605 -16.20 -20.11 0.77
N ILE A 606 -15.03 -19.73 1.25
CA ILE A 606 -14.05 -18.91 0.52
C ILE A 606 -12.91 -19.79 0.00
N SER A 607 -12.44 -19.49 -1.20
CA SER A 607 -11.30 -20.21 -1.80
C SER A 607 -9.98 -19.73 -1.21
N VAL A 608 -9.10 -20.67 -0.85
CA VAL A 608 -7.75 -20.36 -0.39
C VAL A 608 -6.81 -20.26 -1.60
N LYS A 609 -6.28 -19.06 -1.87
CA LYS A 609 -5.33 -18.89 -2.98
C LYS A 609 -4.05 -19.67 -2.72
N ARG A 610 -3.70 -20.53 -3.66
CA ARG A 610 -2.44 -21.29 -3.67
C ARG A 610 -1.74 -21.13 -5.01
N VAL A 611 -0.43 -20.91 -4.97
CA VAL A 611 0.43 -20.86 -6.16
C VAL A 611 1.32 -22.10 -6.12
N ALA A 612 1.07 -23.03 -7.04
CA ALA A 612 1.76 -24.32 -7.12
C ALA A 612 1.81 -25.07 -5.77
N GLY A 613 0.64 -25.12 -5.09
CA GLY A 613 0.45 -25.80 -3.80
C GLY A 613 0.70 -24.92 -2.57
N PHE A 614 1.43 -23.81 -2.70
CA PHE A 614 1.79 -22.95 -1.57
C PHE A 614 0.74 -21.85 -1.35
N ALA A 615 0.16 -21.81 -0.15
CA ALA A 615 -0.63 -20.67 0.29
C ALA A 615 0.27 -19.47 0.56
N THR A 616 -0.10 -18.30 0.03
CA THR A 616 0.69 -17.07 0.13
C THR A 616 0.12 -16.07 1.15
N CYS A 617 -1.08 -16.31 1.67
CA CYS A 617 -1.72 -15.40 2.62
C CYS A 617 -1.02 -15.38 3.98
N GLY A 618 -1.03 -14.21 4.63
CA GLY A 618 -0.40 -14.01 5.93
C GLY A 618 -1.11 -12.91 6.73
N PHE A 619 -1.22 -13.10 8.05
CA PHE A 619 -1.91 -12.18 8.94
C PHE A 619 -0.94 -11.63 9.98
N PHE A 620 -0.90 -10.32 10.11
CA PHE A 620 0.00 -9.62 11.01
C PHE A 620 -0.77 -8.59 11.82
N ILE A 621 -0.54 -8.57 13.12
CA ILE A 621 -1.13 -7.58 14.02
C ILE A 621 -0.03 -6.72 14.60
N THR A 622 -0.18 -5.40 14.61
CA THR A 622 0.76 -4.53 15.31
C THR A 622 0.12 -3.98 16.57
N MET A 623 0.94 -3.87 17.62
CA MET A 623 0.47 -3.37 18.91
C MET A 623 1.40 -2.29 19.47
N ASN A 624 0.78 -1.27 20.05
CA ASN A 624 1.44 -0.27 20.89
C ASN A 624 1.06 -0.55 22.35
N PRO A 625 1.80 -1.41 23.08
CA PRO A 625 1.50 -1.71 24.48
C PRO A 625 1.68 -0.46 25.37
N GLY A 626 0.85 -0.34 26.40
CA GLY A 626 0.96 0.72 27.42
C GLY A 626 0.32 2.07 27.08
N TYR A 627 -0.40 2.18 25.95
CA TYR A 627 -1.20 3.37 25.62
C TYR A 627 -2.61 3.26 26.21
N ALA A 628 -3.17 4.38 26.67
CA ALA A 628 -4.54 4.44 27.16
C ALA A 628 -5.56 4.06 26.06
N GLY A 629 -6.66 3.42 26.45
CA GLY A 629 -7.70 2.98 25.52
C GLY A 629 -7.32 1.76 24.66
N ARG A 630 -6.40 0.92 25.15
CA ARG A 630 -6.00 -0.33 24.46
C ARG A 630 -6.45 -1.54 25.25
N THR A 631 -7.02 -2.51 24.55
CA THR A 631 -7.46 -3.79 25.11
C THR A 631 -6.31 -4.78 25.15
N GLU A 632 -6.25 -5.62 26.18
CA GLU A 632 -5.39 -6.80 26.11
C GLU A 632 -6.00 -7.84 25.19
N LEU A 633 -5.16 -8.49 24.38
CA LEU A 633 -5.64 -9.52 23.48
C LEU A 633 -6.05 -10.78 24.26
N PRO A 634 -7.17 -11.43 23.91
CA PRO A 634 -7.54 -12.74 24.43
C PRO A 634 -6.46 -13.81 24.18
N ASP A 635 -6.27 -14.75 25.10
CA ASP A 635 -5.19 -15.74 25.00
C ASP A 635 -5.36 -16.72 23.83
N ASN A 636 -6.61 -17.07 23.50
CA ASN A 636 -6.94 -17.87 22.32
C ASN A 636 -6.51 -17.19 21.01
N LEU A 637 -6.54 -15.86 20.98
CA LEU A 637 -6.10 -15.04 19.85
C LEU A 637 -4.59 -14.89 19.85
N LYS A 638 -3.96 -14.63 21.01
CA LYS A 638 -2.49 -14.60 21.15
C LYS A 638 -1.85 -15.89 20.63
N ALA A 639 -2.48 -17.05 20.86
CA ALA A 639 -2.00 -18.34 20.39
C ALA A 639 -1.91 -18.47 18.85
N LEU A 640 -2.66 -17.66 18.10
CA LEU A 640 -2.64 -17.64 16.62
C LEU A 640 -1.46 -16.84 16.06
N PHE A 641 -0.76 -16.07 16.89
CA PHE A 641 0.31 -15.18 16.46
C PHE A 641 1.62 -15.41 17.22
N ARG A 642 2.74 -15.30 16.51
CA ARG A 642 4.08 -15.27 17.11
C ARG A 642 4.44 -13.84 17.53
N PRO A 643 4.69 -13.55 18.81
CA PRO A 643 5.06 -12.20 19.25
C PRO A 643 6.47 -11.83 18.79
N VAL A 644 6.66 -10.56 18.41
CA VAL A 644 7.97 -9.97 18.06
C VAL A 644 8.11 -8.64 18.80
N THR A 645 9.11 -8.52 19.67
CA THR A 645 9.36 -7.27 20.40
C THR A 645 10.17 -6.28 19.56
N MET A 646 9.55 -5.18 19.18
CA MET A 646 10.12 -4.10 18.38
C MET A 646 10.56 -2.95 19.27
N ILE A 647 11.84 -2.96 19.66
CA ILE A 647 12.46 -1.88 20.45
C ILE A 647 12.83 -0.68 19.57
N VAL A 648 13.30 0.42 20.19
CA VAL A 648 13.83 1.56 19.45
C VAL A 648 15.04 1.09 18.61
N PRO A 649 15.03 1.26 17.28
CA PRO A 649 16.12 0.81 16.43
C PRO A 649 17.37 1.67 16.63
N ASP A 650 18.52 1.18 16.15
CA ASP A 650 19.75 1.96 16.10
C ASP A 650 19.60 3.11 15.10
N LEU A 651 19.32 4.31 15.62
CA LEU A 651 19.16 5.51 14.82
C LEU A 651 20.45 5.91 14.10
N GLN A 652 21.64 5.56 14.64
CA GLN A 652 22.91 5.93 14.03
C GLN A 652 23.12 5.15 12.73
N MET A 653 22.90 3.83 12.76
CA MET A 653 22.98 2.99 11.56
C MET A 653 22.01 3.46 10.48
N ILE A 654 20.77 3.79 10.88
CA ILE A 654 19.76 4.29 9.93
C ILE A 654 20.19 5.65 9.34
N CYS A 655 20.70 6.57 10.16
CA CYS A 655 21.22 7.86 9.69
C CYS A 655 22.37 7.67 8.70
N GLU A 656 23.31 6.78 9.01
CA GLU A 656 24.49 6.50 8.19
C GLU A 656 24.08 6.03 6.81
N ILE A 657 23.22 5.01 6.74
CA ILE A 657 22.74 4.45 5.47
C ILE A 657 21.93 5.49 4.67
N MET A 658 21.10 6.28 5.34
CA MET A 658 20.33 7.33 4.68
C MET A 658 21.22 8.45 4.14
N LEU A 659 22.18 8.97 4.91
CA LEU A 659 23.15 9.96 4.44
C LEU A 659 23.96 9.42 3.26
N PHE A 660 24.40 8.17 3.36
CA PHE A 660 25.13 7.49 2.30
C PHE A 660 24.30 7.41 1.00
N SER A 661 23.01 7.05 1.12
CA SER A 661 22.06 7.05 -0.01
C SER A 661 21.75 8.43 -0.59
N GLU A 662 22.07 9.50 0.13
CA GLU A 662 21.92 10.89 -0.32
C GLU A 662 23.21 11.48 -0.90
N GLY A 663 24.30 10.68 -0.97
CA GLY A 663 25.57 11.04 -1.59
C GLY A 663 26.63 11.61 -0.63
N PHE A 664 26.51 11.35 0.67
CA PHE A 664 27.51 11.74 1.67
C PHE A 664 28.59 10.66 1.84
N GLU A 665 29.86 11.02 1.68
CA GLU A 665 31.01 10.13 1.89
C GLU A 665 31.37 10.03 3.38
N GLY A 666 31.27 11.13 4.12
CA GLY A 666 31.52 11.21 5.57
C GLY A 666 30.35 10.72 6.43
N ALA A 667 29.44 9.92 5.86
CA ALA A 667 28.15 9.55 6.45
C ALA A 667 28.26 9.00 7.88
N LYS A 668 29.24 8.14 8.17
CA LYS A 668 29.44 7.53 9.49
C LYS A 668 29.68 8.55 10.61
N VAL A 669 30.57 9.51 10.37
CA VAL A 669 30.92 10.54 11.36
C VAL A 669 29.74 11.50 11.54
N LEU A 670 29.11 11.88 10.43
CA LEU A 670 27.99 12.80 10.40
C LEU A 670 26.73 12.22 11.07
N ALA A 671 26.45 10.93 10.84
CA ALA A 671 25.38 10.19 11.49
C ALA A 671 25.54 10.19 13.01
N ARG A 672 26.75 9.91 13.52
CA ARG A 672 27.04 9.97 14.96
C ARG A 672 26.80 11.37 15.53
N LYS A 673 27.27 12.43 14.86
CA LYS A 673 27.02 13.80 15.31
C LYS A 673 25.54 14.13 15.36
N MET A 674 24.79 13.72 14.34
CA MET A 674 23.34 13.96 14.24
C MET A 674 22.56 13.24 15.35
N THR A 675 22.83 11.97 15.59
CA THR A 675 22.13 11.21 16.64
C THR A 675 22.47 11.72 18.03
N VAL A 676 23.72 12.09 18.28
CA VAL A 676 24.13 12.74 19.53
C VAL A 676 23.41 14.08 19.71
N LEU A 677 23.30 14.91 18.66
CA LEU A 677 22.56 16.17 18.73
C LEU A 677 21.10 15.94 19.17
N TYR A 678 20.41 14.98 18.55
CA TYR A 678 19.01 14.68 18.87
C TYR A 678 18.84 14.08 20.27
N LYS A 679 19.78 13.23 20.69
CA LYS A 679 19.80 12.69 22.05
C LYS A 679 19.97 13.81 23.09
N LEU A 680 20.97 14.66 22.92
CA LEU A 680 21.22 15.79 23.81
C LEU A 680 20.07 16.80 23.79
N SER A 681 19.48 17.06 22.62
CA SER A 681 18.31 17.95 22.51
C SER A 681 17.11 17.39 23.28
N LYS A 682 16.87 16.08 23.23
CA LYS A 682 15.80 15.43 24.00
C LYS A 682 16.04 15.48 25.52
N GLU A 683 17.30 15.44 25.95
CA GLU A 683 17.69 15.42 27.37
C GLU A 683 17.79 16.83 27.98
N GLN A 684 18.21 17.84 27.21
CA GLN A 684 18.53 19.17 27.71
C GLN A 684 17.49 20.24 27.40
N LEU A 685 16.71 20.11 26.32
CA LEU A 685 15.66 21.07 26.00
C LEU A 685 14.42 20.84 26.87
N SER A 686 13.58 21.86 26.97
CA SER A 686 12.32 21.77 27.72
C SER A 686 11.40 20.67 27.16
N LYS A 687 10.62 20.04 28.05
CA LYS A 687 9.68 18.97 27.67
C LYS A 687 8.41 19.56 27.07
N GLN A 688 8.40 19.74 25.75
CA GLN A 688 7.24 20.22 25.00
C GLN A 688 6.52 19.08 24.28
N TYR A 689 5.18 19.11 24.24
CA TYR A 689 4.37 18.11 23.54
C TYR A 689 4.63 18.05 22.03
N HIS A 690 5.03 19.16 21.42
CA HIS A 690 5.25 19.28 19.98
C HIS A 690 6.70 18.97 19.55
N TYR A 691 7.59 18.65 20.49
CA TYR A 691 8.97 18.27 20.17
C TYR A 691 9.01 16.82 19.69
N ASP A 692 9.48 16.63 18.45
CA ASP A 692 9.63 15.30 17.83
C ASP A 692 11.10 15.05 17.46
N PHE A 693 11.75 14.22 18.26
CA PHE A 693 13.09 13.69 18.04
C PHE A 693 13.07 12.25 17.50
N GLY A 694 11.91 11.77 17.05
CA GLY A 694 11.72 10.44 16.50
C GLY A 694 12.25 10.28 15.07
N LEU A 695 12.23 9.04 14.60
CA LEU A 695 12.77 8.65 13.29
C LEU A 695 12.09 9.38 12.12
N ARG A 696 10.82 9.75 12.25
CA ARG A 696 10.07 10.49 11.22
C ARG A 696 10.64 11.89 11.01
N SER A 697 10.89 12.62 12.10
CA SER A 697 11.53 13.94 12.09
C SER A 697 12.94 13.84 11.50
N LEU A 698 13.70 12.84 11.94
CA LEU A 698 15.07 12.57 11.49
C LEU A 698 15.15 12.27 9.98
N LYS A 699 14.28 11.41 9.45
CA LYS A 699 14.21 11.10 8.02
C LYS A 699 13.94 12.34 7.16
N SER A 700 13.05 13.24 7.61
CA SER A 700 12.77 14.49 6.90
C SER A 700 14.00 15.39 6.77
N VAL A 701 14.83 15.44 7.82
CA VAL A 701 16.08 16.22 7.82
C VAL A 701 17.10 15.62 6.86
N LEU A 702 17.23 14.30 6.84
CA LEU A 702 18.18 13.59 5.98
C LEU A 702 17.90 13.77 4.49
N VAL A 703 16.63 13.66 4.08
CA VAL A 703 16.22 13.90 2.69
C VAL A 703 16.49 15.35 2.28
N MET A 704 16.28 16.31 3.19
CA MET A 704 16.62 17.72 2.94
C MET A 704 18.13 17.92 2.80
N ALA A 705 18.94 17.25 3.64
CA ALA A 705 20.40 17.31 3.57
C ALA A 705 20.92 16.82 2.21
N GLY A 706 20.35 15.74 1.68
CA GLY A 706 20.66 15.26 0.33
C GLY A 706 20.29 16.25 -0.77
N GLY A 707 19.10 16.85 -0.69
CA GLY A 707 18.68 17.90 -1.62
C GLY A 707 19.64 19.09 -1.63
N LEU A 708 20.04 19.56 -0.45
CA LEU A 708 20.95 20.68 -0.31
C LEU A 708 22.38 20.32 -0.75
N LYS A 709 22.86 19.11 -0.45
CA LYS A 709 24.18 18.64 -0.88
C LYS A 709 24.31 18.59 -2.40
N ARG A 710 23.22 18.27 -3.12
CA ARG A 710 23.19 18.29 -4.58
C ARG A 710 23.19 19.70 -5.17
N GLN A 711 22.43 20.63 -4.55
CA GLN A 711 22.41 22.03 -4.98
C GLN A 711 23.77 22.72 -4.76
N TYR A 712 24.47 22.33 -3.70
CA TYR A 712 25.77 22.89 -3.32
C TYR A 712 26.82 21.78 -3.23
N SER A 713 27.17 21.18 -4.38
CA SER A 713 28.10 20.04 -4.47
C SER A 713 29.46 20.30 -3.84
N ASP A 714 29.93 21.55 -3.91
CA ASP A 714 31.28 21.94 -3.51
C ASP A 714 31.39 22.29 -2.02
N LEU A 715 30.24 22.48 -1.33
CA LEU A 715 30.23 22.72 0.10
C LEU A 715 30.62 21.44 0.86
N ARG A 716 31.39 21.62 1.94
CA ARG A 716 31.72 20.54 2.85
C ARG A 716 30.44 19.93 3.46
N GLU A 717 30.42 18.62 3.56
CA GLU A 717 29.26 17.85 4.01
C GLU A 717 28.81 18.21 5.43
N ASP A 718 29.76 18.51 6.31
CA ASP A 718 29.50 18.91 7.69
C ASP A 718 28.78 20.27 7.78
N ILE A 719 29.14 21.24 6.92
CA ILE A 719 28.45 22.52 6.81
C ILE A 719 27.02 22.33 6.30
N VAL A 720 26.85 21.50 5.27
CA VAL A 720 25.52 21.20 4.69
C VAL A 720 24.62 20.56 5.74
N LEU A 721 25.11 19.55 6.46
CA LEU A 721 24.31 18.86 7.46
C LEU A 721 24.01 19.76 8.68
N MET A 722 25.00 20.48 9.19
CA MET A 722 24.83 21.43 10.30
C MET A 722 23.74 22.45 9.98
N ARG A 723 23.79 23.01 8.78
CA ARG A 723 22.82 24.00 8.31
C ARG A 723 21.41 23.43 8.28
N VAL A 724 21.23 22.24 7.71
CA VAL A 724 19.91 21.59 7.62
C VAL A 724 19.38 21.21 9.01
N LEU A 725 20.25 20.73 9.92
CA LEU A 725 19.88 20.45 11.30
C LEU A 725 19.40 21.70 12.04
N ARG A 726 20.09 22.82 11.83
CA ARG A 726 19.74 24.12 12.42
C ARG A 726 18.40 24.62 11.88
N ASP A 727 18.32 24.77 10.56
CA ASP A 727 17.21 25.46 9.88
C ASP A 727 15.91 24.64 9.96
N SER A 728 15.99 23.30 9.99
CA SER A 728 14.82 22.42 10.11
C SER A 728 14.22 22.35 11.52
N ASN A 729 15.04 22.49 12.56
CA ASN A 729 14.62 22.25 13.95
C ASN A 729 14.35 23.53 14.74
N MET A 730 15.13 24.59 14.53
CA MET A 730 14.92 25.89 15.19
C MET A 730 13.48 26.44 15.07
N PRO A 731 12.75 26.31 13.92
CA PRO A 731 11.36 26.77 13.82
C PRO A 731 10.40 26.13 14.84
N LYS A 732 10.75 24.94 15.35
CA LYS A 732 9.91 24.10 16.20
C LYS A 732 10.11 24.34 17.69
N TYR A 733 11.21 25.00 18.07
CA TYR A 733 11.58 25.17 19.46
C TYR A 733 11.02 26.46 20.05
N VAL A 734 10.73 26.43 21.35
CA VAL A 734 10.37 27.64 22.10
C VAL A 734 11.56 28.58 22.20
N PHE A 735 11.29 29.87 22.38
CA PHE A 735 12.30 30.94 22.38
C PHE A 735 13.48 30.65 23.33
N GLU A 736 13.21 30.15 24.53
CA GLU A 736 14.21 29.84 25.57
C GLU A 736 15.14 28.67 25.20
N ASP A 737 14.66 27.73 24.40
CA ASP A 737 15.41 26.53 23.98
C ASP A 737 16.30 26.79 22.76
N VAL A 738 16.03 27.85 21.99
CA VAL A 738 16.80 28.18 20.78
C VAL A 738 18.28 28.46 21.08
N PRO A 739 18.66 29.28 22.09
CA PRO A 739 20.05 29.47 22.48
C PRO A 739 20.74 28.18 22.92
N LEU A 740 20.05 27.33 23.70
CA LEU A 740 20.57 26.03 24.15
C LEU A 740 20.88 25.11 22.96
N PHE A 741 19.94 25.00 22.02
CA PHE A 741 20.13 24.20 20.80
C PHE A 741 21.26 24.74 19.92
N LYS A 742 21.41 26.07 19.78
CA LYS A 742 22.54 26.68 19.08
C LYS A 742 23.87 26.34 19.76
N GLY A 743 23.91 26.32 21.10
CA GLY A 743 25.06 25.86 21.88
C GLY A 743 25.45 24.42 21.55
N LEU A 744 24.47 23.50 21.60
CA LEU A 744 24.68 22.09 21.23
C LEU A 744 25.22 21.91 19.81
N ILE A 745 24.71 22.68 18.85
CA ILE A 745 25.24 22.66 17.47
C ILE A 745 26.69 23.12 17.45
N LYS A 746 27.03 24.22 18.14
CA LYS A 746 28.39 24.77 18.17
C LYS A 746 29.40 23.79 18.77
N ASP A 747 28.98 23.04 19.79
CA ASP A 747 29.82 22.02 20.44
C ASP A 747 30.10 20.82 19.51
N LEU A 748 29.10 20.38 18.74
CA LEU A 748 29.24 19.25 17.81
C LEU A 748 29.89 19.63 16.46
N PHE A 749 29.77 20.90 16.07
CA PHE A 749 30.28 21.47 14.83
C PHE A 749 31.14 22.72 15.11
N PRO A 750 32.27 22.58 15.81
CA PRO A 750 33.09 23.71 16.22
C PRO A 750 33.73 24.40 15.02
N GLY A 751 33.71 25.73 15.01
CA GLY A 751 34.35 26.55 13.97
C GLY A 751 33.63 26.56 12.62
N LEU A 752 32.43 25.98 12.51
CA LEU A 752 31.61 26.05 11.31
C LEU A 752 30.58 27.16 11.46
N ASP A 753 30.74 28.25 10.71
CA ASP A 753 29.70 29.26 10.54
C ASP A 753 29.03 29.07 9.18
N ALA A 754 27.74 28.73 9.20
CA ALA A 754 26.96 28.47 8.01
C ALA A 754 25.99 29.64 7.79
N PRO A 755 26.26 30.59 6.88
CA PRO A 755 25.35 31.69 6.64
C PRO A 755 23.98 31.15 6.18
N ARG A 756 22.90 31.80 6.62
CA ARG A 756 21.55 31.51 6.13
C ARG A 756 21.49 31.90 4.66
N VAL A 757 20.85 31.10 3.80
CA VAL A 757 20.55 31.57 2.43
C VAL A 757 19.43 32.58 2.54
N GLY A 758 19.71 33.80 2.10
CA GLY A 758 18.73 34.86 2.00
C GLY A 758 17.83 34.63 0.79
N TYR A 759 16.53 34.62 1.00
CA TYR A 759 15.55 34.85 -0.08
C TYR A 759 15.28 36.35 -0.12
N GLU A 760 16.23 37.15 -0.58
CA GLU A 760 16.14 38.62 -0.49
C GLU A 760 14.95 39.16 -1.29
N ASP A 761 14.73 38.67 -2.51
CA ASP A 761 13.58 39.07 -3.33
C ASP A 761 12.25 38.76 -2.62
N LEU A 762 12.13 37.56 -2.05
CA LEU A 762 10.94 37.17 -1.29
C LEU A 762 10.78 38.02 -0.02
N LYS A 763 11.89 38.36 0.65
CA LYS A 763 11.90 39.17 1.87
C LYS A 763 11.40 40.58 1.59
N ILE A 764 11.82 41.16 0.46
CA ILE A 764 11.37 42.49 -0.01
C ILE A 764 9.86 42.47 -0.28
N GLU A 765 9.37 41.48 -1.03
CA GLU A 765 7.94 41.35 -1.35
C GLU A 765 7.08 41.09 -0.11
N VAL A 766 7.55 40.25 0.82
CA VAL A 766 6.87 40.02 2.11
C VAL A 766 6.78 41.31 2.93
N ALA A 767 7.87 42.08 3.03
CA ALA A 767 7.88 43.34 3.76
C ALA A 767 6.93 44.37 3.13
N ALA A 768 6.90 44.45 1.78
CA ALA A 768 5.98 45.30 1.05
C ALA A 768 4.52 44.90 1.29
N HIS A 769 4.21 43.60 1.25
CA HIS A 769 2.87 43.07 1.49
C HIS A 769 2.38 43.30 2.93
N LEU A 770 3.25 43.09 3.93
CA LEU A 770 2.93 43.37 5.34
C LEU A 770 2.65 44.86 5.57
N THR A 771 3.38 45.74 4.87
CA THR A 771 3.17 47.19 4.95
C THR A 771 1.86 47.61 4.28
N ALA A 772 1.60 47.12 3.06
CA ALA A 772 0.42 47.48 2.28
C ALA A 772 -0.90 47.09 2.94
N ASN A 773 -0.93 45.97 3.69
CA ASN A 773 -2.12 45.47 4.37
C ASN A 773 -2.22 45.89 5.85
N GLY A 774 -1.33 46.77 6.31
CA GLY A 774 -1.37 47.28 7.69
C GLY A 774 -0.94 46.27 8.77
N TYR A 775 -0.19 45.23 8.40
CA TYR A 775 0.35 44.22 9.33
C TYR A 775 1.77 44.54 9.83
N LYS A 776 2.39 45.62 9.36
CA LYS A 776 3.72 46.06 9.81
C LYS A 776 3.68 46.43 11.30
N CYS A 777 4.48 45.74 12.11
CA CYS A 777 4.71 46.13 13.51
C CYS A 777 5.43 47.49 13.58
N SER A 778 5.11 48.29 14.60
CA SER A 778 5.78 49.56 14.86
C SER A 778 7.24 49.40 15.28
N ASP A 779 7.62 48.23 15.80
CA ASP A 779 9.00 47.88 16.13
C ASP A 779 9.68 47.23 14.92
N ASP A 780 10.73 47.88 14.39
CA ASP A 780 11.49 47.41 13.23
C ASP A 780 12.26 46.09 13.50
N ALA A 781 12.61 45.76 14.75
CA ALA A 781 13.19 44.47 15.09
C ALA A 781 12.15 43.35 14.98
N VAL A 782 10.96 43.57 15.57
CA VAL A 782 9.83 42.63 15.48
C VAL A 782 9.36 42.48 14.04
N HIS A 783 9.33 43.56 13.26
CA HIS A 783 8.98 43.51 11.84
C HIS A 783 9.95 42.64 11.02
N ARG A 784 11.25 42.71 11.31
CA ARG A 784 12.24 41.83 10.69
C ARG A 784 12.02 40.37 11.07
N GLU A 785 11.71 40.08 12.33
CA GLU A 785 11.38 38.72 12.77
C GLU A 785 10.10 38.17 12.11
N GLN A 786 9.07 39.01 11.95
CA GLN A 786 7.84 38.65 11.23
C GLN A 786 8.15 38.24 9.78
N CYS A 787 8.95 39.02 9.06
CA CYS A 787 9.38 38.69 7.71
C CYS A 787 10.18 37.38 7.68
N ASP A 788 11.12 37.21 8.61
CA ASP A 788 11.93 36.00 8.72
C ASP A 788 11.08 34.75 9.04
N LYS A 789 9.97 34.91 9.76
CA LYS A 789 9.03 33.82 10.08
C LYS A 789 8.22 33.39 8.86
N VAL A 790 7.81 34.32 7.99
CA VAL A 790 7.15 33.99 6.71
C VAL A 790 8.11 33.22 5.80
N ILE A 791 9.38 33.64 5.73
CA ILE A 791 10.42 32.91 4.98
C ILE A 791 10.63 31.52 5.57
N GLN A 792 10.69 31.39 6.90
CA GLN A 792 10.84 30.11 7.58
C GLN A 792 9.65 29.17 7.32
N MET A 793 8.44 29.71 7.22
CA MET A 793 7.25 28.96 6.82
C MET A 793 7.36 28.49 5.36
N TYR A 794 7.81 29.35 4.44
CA TYR A 794 8.05 29.00 3.04
C TYR A 794 9.11 27.88 2.90
N GLU A 795 10.24 28.01 3.59
CA GLU A 795 11.29 26.97 3.66
C GLU A 795 10.73 25.64 4.17
N THR A 796 9.93 25.69 5.24
CA THR A 796 9.27 24.51 5.79
C THR A 796 8.27 23.89 4.81
N MET A 797 7.55 24.71 4.05
CA MET A 797 6.61 24.26 3.02
C MET A 797 7.30 23.60 1.84
N ILE A 798 8.44 24.12 1.37
CA ILE A 798 9.24 23.47 0.31
C ILE A 798 9.68 22.07 0.75
N VAL A 799 10.10 21.95 2.01
CA VAL A 799 10.63 20.70 2.57
C VAL A 799 9.51 19.69 2.83
N ARG A 800 8.36 20.14 3.35
CA ARG A 800 7.25 19.27 3.74
C ARG A 800 6.21 19.02 2.64
N ARG A 801 6.22 19.76 1.53
CA ARG A 801 5.33 19.50 0.36
C ARG A 801 5.79 18.28 -0.43
N ALA A 802 5.64 17.12 0.19
CA ALA A 802 5.47 15.83 -0.45
C ALA A 802 4.71 14.89 0.50
N ARG A 803 3.43 15.21 0.76
CA ARG A 803 2.28 14.30 1.01
C ARG A 803 1.12 15.06 1.69
N GLY A 804 0.07 15.32 0.92
CA GLY A 804 -1.33 15.41 1.37
C GLY A 804 -1.71 16.49 2.40
N VAL A 805 -2.20 17.62 1.89
CA VAL A 805 -3.31 18.42 2.45
C VAL A 805 -4.13 18.85 1.20
N PRO A 806 -5.47 18.74 1.22
CA PRO A 806 -6.30 18.27 0.10
C PRO A 806 -6.21 19.05 -1.20
#